data_AF-A0A235IXW8-F1
#
_entry.id   AF-A0A235IXW8-F1
#
_cell.length_a   1.000
_cell.length_b   1.000
_cell.length_c   1.000
_cell.angle_alpha   90.00
_cell.angle_beta   90.00
_cell.angle_gamma   90.00
#
_symmetry.space_group_name_H-M   'P 1'
#
loop_
_entity.id
_entity.type
_entity.pdbx_description
1 polymer ?
#
loop_
_entity_poly.entity_id
_entity_poly.type
_entity_poly.pdbx_seq_one_letter_code
_entity_poly.pdbx_strand_id
1 'polypeptide(L)'
;MVGRGCQNNSLPRSIEGIPRKAGHAEASNQLKDDFVTQFNQGLVWLMLDGVDEMQTQESNPLEEIERQIRMGALLQQSRIVISCRLNLWDNGINALESFDNYRTLDFSYPQQVEEFICKWFSSQSPAEMQTGQQLCVALREQGKERIRDLVKNPLRLTLLCFNWHLGEGNLPQTKAGLYEQFVADFYEWKKERFATTREQRRRLKKALGEMAREAIDKEAMRFRLRQEFVCEYLGEPDDTDSLFTLALRLGWLNKVGVEADNLRREVYAFFHPTFQEYFAASAINDWHYFLNHIPENPIHPNANYRVFDLQWRDVLFIWIGFLKNNYIEVIDALVSFEDRCKSWNNNLKTFYEHQAYIIALYCLMEISIDKTFKYITKQLAIYIYNVCGEKERHNYWSFLSNDIFLVLEQLYKKHILQELFNLAASEINNVKIISELKKIVFVCKDITLRNHDQLILERQDILNIVAEIDKLIRTSEAGESVYYRISQYIELIEKNNLILINKLILILNEANPRHIKLKAIRALSLAADENLDAITAINQEIENSPDIIYLFYTTITLIQINLSNTEAFLSLYKLLPQLHIYMQMEACEFLIKNKGIVDYLFIDLIELIEKHPNDEVYYRACQALKNNVNVLHIGYSLLLISKLKNCLTDKVYKHNFFRYRDCYELLWYFSQKVPYKLFCEAWLK
;
A
#
# COMPACT_ATOMS: atom_id res chain seq x y z
N MET A 1 -7.21 -18.52 7.54
CA MET A 1 -7.75 -19.06 6.28
C MET A 1 -6.78 -20.08 5.71
N VAL A 2 -7.08 -21.36 5.91
CA VAL A 2 -6.58 -22.43 5.03
C VAL A 2 -7.58 -22.45 3.88
N GLY A 3 -7.24 -21.79 2.77
CA GLY A 3 -8.08 -21.69 1.59
C GLY A 3 -8.57 -23.06 1.15
N ARG A 4 -9.80 -23.11 0.64
CA ARG A 4 -10.56 -24.30 0.23
C ARG A 4 -9.91 -25.09 -0.92
N GLY A 5 -8.70 -25.60 -0.71
CA GLY A 5 -7.97 -26.53 -1.59
C GLY A 5 -7.69 -27.88 -0.94
N CYS A 6 -8.03 -28.07 0.34
CA CYS A 6 -7.83 -29.31 1.11
C CYS A 6 -9.14 -30.03 1.47
N GLN A 7 -10.18 -29.95 0.61
CA GLN A 7 -11.34 -30.84 0.72
C GLN A 7 -11.48 -31.64 -0.57
N ASN A 8 -10.67 -32.69 -0.67
CA ASN A 8 -11.07 -33.97 -1.26
C ASN A 8 -10.04 -35.01 -0.83
N ASN A 9 -10.18 -35.46 0.41
CA ASN A 9 -9.61 -36.69 0.95
C ASN A 9 -10.53 -37.19 2.07
N SER A 10 -11.34 -38.20 1.71
CA SER A 10 -12.07 -39.12 2.59
C SER A 10 -12.89 -38.52 3.75
N LEU A 11 -14.18 -38.27 3.51
CA LEU A 11 -15.22 -38.52 4.52
C LEU A 11 -16.03 -39.75 4.07
N PRO A 12 -16.30 -40.70 4.97
CA PRO A 12 -16.97 -41.97 4.64
C PRO A 12 -18.39 -41.75 4.12
N ARG A 13 -18.79 -42.68 3.24
CA ARG A 13 -20.16 -42.90 2.77
C ARG A 13 -21.12 -43.04 3.95
N SER A 14 -21.71 -41.95 4.41
CA SER A 14 -22.88 -41.98 5.29
C SER A 14 -23.68 -40.67 5.26
N ILE A 15 -23.90 -40.09 4.07
CA ILE A 15 -24.98 -39.09 3.85
C ILE A 15 -25.60 -39.28 2.45
N GLU A 16 -25.81 -40.53 2.03
CA GLU A 16 -26.63 -40.87 0.83
C GLU A 16 -28.11 -41.10 1.21
N GLY A 17 -28.64 -40.26 2.11
CA GLY A 17 -29.98 -40.43 2.68
C GLY A 17 -30.91 -39.23 2.57
N ILE A 18 -30.61 -38.21 1.76
CA ILE A 18 -31.55 -37.08 1.54
C ILE A 18 -31.68 -36.84 0.03
N PRO A 19 -32.85 -37.14 -0.57
CA PRO A 19 -33.01 -37.06 -2.00
C PRO A 19 -32.98 -35.61 -2.49
N ARG A 20 -32.23 -35.40 -3.58
CA ARG A 20 -32.39 -34.27 -4.50
C ARG A 20 -33.88 -34.06 -4.81
N LYS A 21 -34.46 -32.97 -4.31
CA LYS A 21 -35.66 -32.37 -4.89
C LYS A 21 -35.35 -30.93 -5.28
N ALA A 22 -35.54 -30.67 -6.57
CA ALA A 22 -35.65 -29.35 -7.15
C ALA A 22 -36.80 -28.57 -6.50
N GLY A 23 -36.60 -27.26 -6.33
CA GLY A 23 -37.52 -26.32 -5.72
C GLY A 23 -37.07 -25.94 -4.31
N HIS A 24 -36.31 -24.85 -4.18
CA HIS A 24 -36.11 -24.24 -2.87
C HIS A 24 -37.49 -23.81 -2.36
N ALA A 25 -38.01 -24.51 -1.35
CA ALA A 25 -39.14 -23.99 -0.59
C ALA A 25 -38.71 -22.64 0.00
N GLU A 26 -39.52 -21.61 -0.21
CA GLU A 26 -39.26 -20.31 0.38
C GLU A 26 -39.12 -20.48 1.90
N ALA A 27 -38.11 -19.84 2.51
CA ALA A 27 -37.98 -19.83 3.96
C ALA A 27 -39.30 -19.34 4.57
N SER A 28 -39.80 -20.06 5.58
CA SER A 28 -41.04 -19.67 6.25
C SER A 28 -40.90 -18.25 6.82
N ASN A 29 -42.02 -17.51 6.90
CA ASN A 29 -42.00 -16.16 7.49
C ASN A 29 -41.42 -16.19 8.90
N GLN A 30 -41.73 -17.21 9.70
CA GLN A 30 -41.12 -17.40 11.01
C GLN A 30 -39.58 -17.47 10.95
N LEU A 31 -39.01 -18.23 10.01
CA LEU A 31 -37.55 -18.34 9.88
C LEU A 31 -36.93 -17.01 9.42
N LYS A 32 -37.61 -16.27 8.54
CA LYS A 32 -37.19 -14.93 8.11
C LYS A 32 -37.25 -13.94 9.28
N ASP A 33 -38.31 -13.96 10.08
CA ASP A 33 -38.50 -13.10 11.26
C ASP A 33 -37.51 -13.43 12.38
N ASP A 34 -37.24 -14.71 12.62
CA ASP A 34 -36.23 -15.17 13.57
C ASP A 34 -34.83 -14.73 13.12
N PHE A 35 -34.55 -14.79 11.81
CA PHE A 35 -33.28 -14.33 11.25
C PHE A 35 -33.12 -12.80 11.37
N VAL A 36 -34.15 -12.03 11.05
CA VAL A 36 -34.19 -10.57 11.28
C VAL A 36 -33.99 -10.25 12.76
N THR A 37 -34.58 -11.04 13.66
CA THR A 37 -34.41 -10.87 15.10
C THR A 37 -32.95 -11.04 15.53
N GLN A 38 -32.21 -11.98 14.93
CA GLN A 38 -30.77 -12.15 15.21
C GLN A 38 -29.94 -10.94 14.77
N PHE A 39 -30.27 -10.32 13.62
CA PHE A 39 -29.65 -9.05 13.20
C PHE A 39 -29.94 -7.92 14.19
N ASN A 40 -31.22 -7.75 14.57
CA ASN A 40 -31.65 -6.72 15.51
C ASN A 40 -30.99 -6.88 16.90
N GLN A 41 -30.59 -8.09 17.27
CA GLN A 41 -29.89 -8.39 18.52
C GLN A 41 -28.35 -8.25 18.42
N GLY A 42 -27.81 -7.90 17.25
CA GLY A 42 -26.37 -7.78 17.02
C GLY A 42 -25.62 -9.11 17.09
N LEU A 43 -26.31 -10.23 16.89
CA LEU A 43 -25.73 -11.58 16.96
C LEU A 43 -25.11 -12.04 15.64
N VAL A 44 -25.33 -11.29 14.55
CA VAL A 44 -24.87 -11.67 13.22
C VAL A 44 -23.53 -11.01 12.90
N TRP A 45 -22.57 -11.85 12.51
CA TRP A 45 -21.29 -11.44 11.95
C TRP A 45 -21.23 -11.82 10.47
N LEU A 46 -20.83 -10.86 9.63
CA LEU A 46 -20.55 -11.07 8.22
C LEU A 46 -19.03 -10.99 8.01
N MET A 47 -18.47 -12.03 7.41
CA MET A 47 -17.07 -12.08 7.03
C MET A 47 -16.95 -12.05 5.52
N LEU A 48 -16.49 -10.93 4.97
CA LEU A 48 -16.26 -10.74 3.54
C LEU A 48 -14.77 -10.90 3.27
N ASP A 49 -14.39 -12.01 2.63
CA ASP A 49 -12.99 -12.35 2.39
C ASP A 49 -12.57 -11.96 0.96
N GLY A 50 -11.55 -11.11 0.82
CA GLY A 50 -10.91 -10.78 -0.45
C GLY A 50 -11.73 -9.85 -1.33
N VAL A 51 -12.01 -8.62 -0.89
CA VAL A 51 -12.79 -7.65 -1.68
C VAL A 51 -12.08 -7.21 -2.97
N ASP A 52 -10.76 -7.30 -3.04
CA ASP A 52 -10.00 -7.16 -4.29
C ASP A 52 -10.32 -8.24 -5.33
N GLU A 53 -10.99 -9.30 -4.91
CA GLU A 53 -11.56 -10.35 -5.73
C GLU A 53 -13.07 -10.21 -5.92
N MET A 54 -13.65 -9.02 -5.71
CA MET A 54 -15.05 -8.68 -6.06
C MET A 54 -15.11 -8.02 -7.45
N GLN A 55 -16.25 -8.12 -8.13
CA GLN A 55 -16.48 -7.44 -9.41
C GLN A 55 -17.40 -6.25 -9.24
N THR A 56 -17.05 -5.19 -9.95
CA THR A 56 -17.83 -3.95 -10.04
C THR A 56 -17.81 -3.49 -11.50
N GLN A 57 -18.95 -2.98 -11.99
CA GLN A 57 -19.11 -2.63 -13.41
C GLN A 57 -18.35 -1.34 -13.74
N GLU A 58 -18.32 -0.35 -12.84
CA GLU A 58 -17.66 0.95 -13.08
C GLU A 58 -17.10 1.63 -11.80
N SER A 59 -17.24 1.01 -10.61
CA SER A 59 -16.88 1.61 -9.30
C SER A 59 -15.80 0.81 -8.57
N ASN A 60 -15.19 1.38 -7.52
CA ASN A 60 -14.30 0.63 -6.65
C ASN A 60 -15.11 -0.45 -5.88
N PRO A 61 -14.66 -1.72 -5.78
CA PRO A 61 -15.30 -2.75 -4.95
C PRO A 61 -15.68 -2.32 -3.53
N LEU A 62 -14.84 -1.49 -2.90
CA LEU A 62 -15.11 -0.97 -1.56
C LEU A 62 -16.31 0.01 -1.56
N GLU A 63 -16.48 0.80 -2.63
CA GLU A 63 -17.62 1.73 -2.79
C GLU A 63 -18.94 0.97 -2.98
N GLU A 64 -18.92 -0.13 -3.74
CA GLU A 64 -20.12 -0.92 -3.95
C GLU A 64 -20.56 -1.64 -2.65
N ILE A 65 -19.60 -2.13 -1.86
CA ILE A 65 -19.89 -2.69 -0.54
C ILE A 65 -20.44 -1.63 0.40
N GLU A 66 -19.83 -0.45 0.46
CA GLU A 66 -20.33 0.69 1.24
C GLU A 66 -21.79 1.00 0.87
N ARG A 67 -22.08 1.10 -0.43
CA ARG A 67 -23.43 1.37 -0.93
C ARG A 67 -24.43 0.31 -0.47
N GLN A 68 -24.07 -0.96 -0.53
CA GLN A 68 -24.94 -2.06 -0.10
C GLN A 68 -25.17 -2.04 1.41
N ILE A 69 -24.14 -1.76 2.21
CA ILE A 69 -24.28 -1.59 3.66
C ILE A 69 -25.20 -0.41 3.96
N ARG A 70 -25.00 0.73 3.31
CA ARG A 70 -25.82 1.94 3.49
C ARG A 70 -27.28 1.71 3.12
N MET A 71 -27.57 0.96 2.05
CA MET A 71 -28.94 0.69 1.62
C MET A 71 -29.62 -0.46 2.38
N GLY A 72 -28.85 -1.35 3.01
CA GLY A 72 -29.34 -2.54 3.68
C GLY A 72 -29.54 -2.35 5.18
N ALA A 73 -30.77 -2.10 5.64
CA ALA A 73 -31.08 -1.87 7.06
C ALA A 73 -30.58 -2.98 8.02
N LEU A 74 -30.58 -4.25 7.59
CA LEU A 74 -30.03 -5.35 8.38
C LEU A 74 -28.49 -5.36 8.37
N LEU A 75 -27.86 -4.98 7.25
CA LEU A 75 -26.40 -4.93 7.13
C LEU A 75 -25.81 -3.85 8.04
N GLN A 76 -26.49 -2.70 8.16
CA GLN A 76 -26.09 -1.63 9.11
C GLN A 76 -26.07 -2.09 10.57
N GLN A 77 -26.84 -3.12 10.93
CA GLN A 77 -26.93 -3.64 12.30
C GLN A 77 -25.98 -4.82 12.56
N SER A 78 -25.35 -5.34 11.52
CA SER A 78 -24.46 -6.48 11.60
C SER A 78 -23.02 -6.08 11.88
N ARG A 79 -22.24 -6.97 12.49
CA ARG A 79 -20.79 -6.79 12.60
C ARG A 79 -20.14 -7.32 11.34
N ILE A 80 -19.45 -6.47 10.60
CA ILE A 80 -18.86 -6.84 9.32
C ILE A 80 -17.34 -6.81 9.46
N VAL A 81 -16.69 -7.91 9.08
CA VAL A 81 -15.23 -8.00 8.95
C VAL A 81 -14.92 -8.18 7.49
N ILE A 82 -14.06 -7.32 6.96
CA ILE A 82 -13.71 -7.29 5.54
C ILE A 82 -12.20 -7.48 5.40
N SER A 83 -11.77 -8.34 4.48
CA SER A 83 -10.36 -8.45 4.10
C SER A 83 -10.16 -7.97 2.65
N CYS A 84 -9.03 -7.32 2.39
CA CYS A 84 -8.58 -6.97 1.04
C CYS A 84 -7.06 -6.79 1.01
N ARG A 85 -6.50 -6.66 -0.20
CA ARG A 85 -5.08 -6.29 -0.38
C ARG A 85 -4.83 -4.80 -0.19
N LEU A 86 -3.63 -4.49 0.32
CA LEU A 86 -3.14 -3.12 0.46
C LEU A 86 -3.24 -2.31 -0.82
N ASN A 87 -2.95 -2.89 -1.98
CA ASN A 87 -3.03 -2.15 -3.24
C ASN A 87 -4.49 -1.73 -3.57
N LEU A 88 -5.52 -2.48 -3.15
CA LEU A 88 -6.90 -2.01 -3.33
C LEU A 88 -7.21 -0.90 -2.30
N TRP A 89 -6.80 -1.12 -1.05
CA TRP A 89 -7.02 -0.21 0.07
C TRP A 89 -6.27 1.14 -0.06
N ASP A 90 -5.07 1.14 -0.62
CA ASP A 90 -4.18 2.30 -0.73
C ASP A 90 -4.34 3.04 -2.08
N ASN A 91 -5.16 2.53 -3.00
CA ASN A 91 -5.37 3.08 -4.35
C ASN A 91 -6.50 4.13 -4.44
N GLY A 92 -7.13 4.56 -3.34
CA GLY A 92 -8.19 5.57 -3.39
C GLY A 92 -8.72 6.03 -2.02
N ILE A 93 -9.87 6.71 -2.02
CA ILE A 93 -10.68 6.94 -0.82
C ILE A 93 -11.26 5.59 -0.42
N ASN A 94 -10.90 5.09 0.76
CA ASN A 94 -11.52 3.89 1.31
C ASN A 94 -12.96 4.21 1.65
N ALA A 95 -13.91 3.86 0.78
CA ALA A 95 -15.34 4.15 1.01
C ALA A 95 -15.86 3.65 2.37
N LEU A 96 -15.19 2.66 2.95
CA LEU A 96 -15.47 2.08 4.26
C LEU A 96 -14.73 2.84 5.39
N GLU A 97 -14.80 4.17 5.43
CA GLU A 97 -14.06 4.99 6.41
C GLU A 97 -14.49 4.77 7.86
N SER A 98 -15.72 4.27 8.08
CA SER A 98 -16.26 3.93 9.40
C SER A 98 -15.73 2.60 9.95
N PHE A 99 -15.02 1.81 9.14
CA PHE A 99 -14.45 0.54 9.59
C PHE A 99 -13.14 0.75 10.35
N ASP A 100 -12.95 -0.06 11.39
CA ASP A 100 -11.65 -0.21 12.03
C ASP A 100 -10.67 -0.91 11.08
N ASN A 101 -9.55 -0.24 10.82
CA ASN A 101 -8.59 -0.69 9.81
C ASN A 101 -7.42 -1.41 10.46
N TYR A 102 -7.33 -2.71 10.17
CA TYR A 102 -6.23 -3.53 10.61
C TYR A 102 -5.40 -3.97 9.41
N ARG A 103 -4.09 -3.74 9.49
CA ARG A 103 -3.15 -4.29 8.53
C ARG A 103 -2.62 -5.62 9.06
N THR A 104 -2.76 -6.69 8.29
CA THR A 104 -2.04 -7.93 8.59
C THR A 104 -0.55 -7.66 8.48
N LEU A 105 0.15 -7.83 9.60
CA LEU A 105 1.60 -7.70 9.64
C LEU A 105 2.27 -9.02 9.24
N ASP A 106 3.49 -8.89 8.76
CA ASP A 106 4.39 -10.01 8.55
C ASP A 106 4.74 -10.68 9.89
N PHE A 107 5.02 -12.00 9.86
CA PHE A 107 5.52 -12.69 11.04
C PHE A 107 6.88 -12.13 11.49
N SER A 108 7.05 -11.97 12.80
CA SER A 108 8.35 -11.63 13.37
C SER A 108 9.34 -12.78 13.19
N TYR A 109 10.56 -12.44 12.77
CA TYR A 109 11.67 -13.40 12.69
C TYR A 109 12.69 -13.10 13.80
N PRO A 110 13.17 -14.12 14.54
CA PRO A 110 12.91 -15.54 14.33
C PRO A 110 11.61 -16.06 14.97
N GLN A 111 11.01 -15.37 15.95
CA GLN A 111 10.06 -16.01 16.87
C GLN A 111 8.82 -16.61 16.19
N GLN A 112 7.99 -15.82 15.53
CA GLN A 112 6.73 -16.31 14.94
C GLN A 112 6.98 -17.24 13.73
N VAL A 113 8.02 -16.97 12.96
CA VAL A 113 8.42 -17.82 11.82
C VAL A 113 8.85 -19.22 12.29
N GLU A 114 9.75 -19.30 13.27
CA GLU A 114 10.22 -20.59 13.78
C GLU A 114 9.14 -21.32 14.59
N GLU A 115 8.24 -20.59 15.28
CA GLU A 115 7.08 -21.19 15.93
C GLU A 115 6.13 -21.83 14.91
N PHE A 116 5.87 -21.15 13.79
CA PHE A 116 5.08 -21.71 12.69
C PHE A 116 5.72 -22.98 12.12
N ILE A 117 7.03 -22.95 11.85
CA ILE A 117 7.78 -24.13 11.36
C ILE A 117 7.64 -25.29 12.35
N CYS A 118 7.91 -25.04 13.64
CA CYS A 118 7.79 -26.07 14.67
C CYS A 118 6.37 -26.66 14.73
N LYS A 119 5.33 -25.83 14.66
CA LYS A 119 3.92 -26.29 14.66
C LYS A 119 3.54 -27.05 13.39
N TRP A 120 4.08 -26.67 12.24
CA TRP A 120 3.85 -27.37 10.96
C TRP A 120 4.37 -28.81 11.03
N PHE A 121 5.61 -28.98 11.48
CA PHE A 121 6.31 -30.26 11.53
C PHE A 121 6.07 -31.10 12.80
N SER A 122 5.37 -30.56 13.82
CA SER A 122 5.09 -31.29 15.07
C SER A 122 3.97 -32.32 14.96
N SER A 123 3.18 -32.26 13.89
CA SER A 123 1.91 -33.01 13.79
C SER A 123 2.03 -34.48 13.35
N GLN A 124 3.23 -34.96 12.95
CA GLN A 124 3.32 -36.21 12.18
C GLN A 124 4.35 -37.25 12.71
N SER A 125 5.55 -36.86 13.17
CA SER A 125 6.54 -37.80 13.77
C SER A 125 7.76 -37.10 14.40
N PRO A 126 8.57 -37.78 15.25
CA PRO A 126 9.86 -37.25 15.73
C PRO A 126 10.86 -36.94 14.61
N ALA A 127 10.81 -37.67 13.50
CA ALA A 127 11.67 -37.43 12.34
C ALA A 127 11.31 -36.10 11.64
N GLU A 128 10.01 -35.81 11.50
CA GLU A 128 9.56 -34.54 10.92
C GLU A 128 9.85 -33.34 11.81
N MET A 129 9.76 -33.48 13.14
CA MET A 129 10.23 -32.43 14.06
C MET A 129 11.70 -32.09 13.83
N GLN A 130 12.55 -33.10 13.58
CA GLN A 130 13.95 -32.89 13.23
C GLN A 130 14.09 -32.18 11.88
N THR A 131 13.28 -32.54 10.88
CA THR A 131 13.22 -31.83 9.58
C THR A 131 12.87 -30.34 9.74
N GLY A 132 11.89 -30.02 10.58
CA GLY A 132 11.55 -28.62 10.90
C GLY A 132 12.69 -27.87 11.60
N GLN A 133 13.40 -28.52 12.53
CA GLN A 133 14.59 -27.93 13.16
C GLN A 133 15.71 -27.67 12.16
N GLN A 134 15.93 -28.58 11.19
CA GLN A 134 16.90 -28.38 10.11
C GLN A 134 16.53 -27.18 9.24
N LEU A 135 15.23 -26.97 8.95
CA LEU A 135 14.78 -25.77 8.23
C LEU A 135 15.10 -24.49 9.00
N CYS A 136 14.83 -24.46 10.31
CA CYS A 136 15.18 -23.31 11.15
C CYS A 136 16.70 -23.05 11.14
N VAL A 137 17.53 -24.10 11.20
CA VAL A 137 18.99 -23.96 11.10
C VAL A 137 19.40 -23.41 9.75
N ALA A 138 18.86 -23.95 8.65
CA ALA A 138 19.15 -23.51 7.29
C ALA A 138 18.75 -22.03 7.08
N LEU A 139 17.60 -21.60 7.61
CA LEU A 139 17.18 -20.19 7.54
C LEU A 139 18.13 -19.25 8.29
N ARG A 140 18.78 -19.71 9.36
CA ARG A 140 19.75 -18.91 10.14
C ARG A 140 21.12 -18.81 9.47
N GLU A 141 21.40 -19.60 8.43
CA GLU A 141 22.68 -19.55 7.72
C GLU A 141 22.92 -18.16 7.08
N GLN A 142 24.19 -17.79 7.03
CA GLN A 142 24.60 -16.54 6.38
C GLN A 142 24.28 -16.59 4.89
N GLY A 143 23.71 -15.50 4.34
CA GLY A 143 23.28 -15.43 2.94
C GLY A 143 21.81 -15.79 2.71
N LYS A 144 21.09 -16.23 3.74
CA LYS A 144 19.65 -16.55 3.68
C LYS A 144 18.73 -15.41 4.14
N GLU A 145 19.26 -14.21 4.34
CA GLU A 145 18.52 -13.01 4.77
C GLU A 145 17.28 -12.76 3.90
N ARG A 146 17.43 -12.91 2.58
CA ARG A 146 16.34 -12.67 1.62
C ARG A 146 15.19 -13.66 1.81
N ILE A 147 15.50 -14.92 2.03
CA ILE A 147 14.50 -15.97 2.25
C ILE A 147 13.84 -15.77 3.60
N ARG A 148 14.62 -15.43 4.64
CA ARG A 148 14.09 -15.07 5.96
C ARG A 148 13.07 -13.96 5.87
N ASP A 149 13.35 -12.91 5.12
CA ASP A 149 12.42 -11.81 4.90
C ASP A 149 11.18 -12.24 4.11
N LEU A 150 11.40 -13.03 3.05
CA LEU A 150 10.33 -13.56 2.20
C LEU A 150 9.34 -14.44 2.97
N VAL A 151 9.82 -15.24 3.92
CA VAL A 151 9.01 -16.21 4.69
C VAL A 151 8.43 -15.61 5.97
N LYS A 152 8.59 -14.30 6.21
CA LYS A 152 7.74 -13.61 7.18
C LYS A 152 6.28 -13.58 6.71
N ASN A 153 6.06 -13.65 5.39
CA ASN A 153 4.74 -13.84 4.83
C ASN A 153 4.25 -15.29 5.05
N PRO A 154 3.11 -15.51 5.73
CA PRO A 154 2.67 -16.85 6.13
C PRO A 154 2.45 -17.83 4.97
N LEU A 155 2.01 -17.34 3.81
CA LEU A 155 1.83 -18.20 2.63
C LEU A 155 3.18 -18.67 2.09
N ARG A 156 4.14 -17.76 1.94
CA ARG A 156 5.50 -18.11 1.48
C ARG A 156 6.20 -19.04 2.47
N LEU A 157 5.97 -18.85 3.77
CA LEU A 157 6.44 -19.78 4.80
C LEU A 157 5.82 -21.16 4.68
N THR A 158 4.50 -21.22 4.44
CA THR A 158 3.78 -22.48 4.22
C THR A 158 4.34 -23.23 3.01
N LEU A 159 4.53 -22.52 1.88
CA LEU A 159 5.12 -23.09 0.68
C LEU A 159 6.56 -23.54 0.93
N LEU A 160 7.33 -22.79 1.74
CA LEU A 160 8.68 -23.20 2.10
C LEU A 160 8.71 -24.45 2.98
N CYS A 161 7.85 -24.54 4.00
CA CYS A 161 7.74 -25.74 4.84
C CYS A 161 7.35 -26.95 4.00
N PHE A 162 6.44 -26.77 3.06
CA PHE A 162 6.03 -27.81 2.12
C PHE A 162 7.18 -28.26 1.20
N ASN A 163 7.90 -27.32 0.57
CA ASN A 163 9.07 -27.60 -0.24
C ASN A 163 10.17 -28.33 0.55
N TRP A 164 10.45 -27.86 1.76
CA TRP A 164 11.46 -28.45 2.63
C TRP A 164 11.12 -29.89 3.04
N HIS A 165 9.83 -30.19 3.20
CA HIS A 165 9.36 -31.55 3.46
C HIS A 165 9.55 -32.49 2.25
N LEU A 166 9.46 -31.97 1.02
CA LEU A 166 9.57 -32.76 -0.21
C LEU A 166 10.99 -32.85 -0.80
N GLY A 167 11.86 -31.87 -0.51
CA GLY A 167 13.19 -31.74 -1.11
C GLY A 167 14.35 -32.24 -0.25
N GLU A 168 15.57 -32.19 -0.81
CA GLU A 168 16.83 -32.58 -0.14
C GLU A 168 17.38 -31.51 0.84
N GLY A 169 16.57 -30.53 1.25
CA GLY A 169 16.94 -29.55 2.28
C GLY A 169 17.88 -28.41 1.84
N ASN A 170 17.80 -27.91 0.60
CA ASN A 170 18.60 -26.76 0.14
C ASN A 170 17.74 -25.55 -0.25
N LEU A 171 17.90 -24.47 0.51
CA LEU A 171 17.25 -23.18 0.23
C LEU A 171 17.92 -22.44 -0.95
N PRO A 172 17.16 -21.98 -1.97
CA PRO A 172 17.70 -21.25 -3.12
C PRO A 172 18.13 -19.84 -2.72
N GLN A 173 19.00 -19.18 -3.50
CA GLN A 173 19.52 -17.87 -3.13
C GLN A 173 18.59 -16.70 -3.53
N THR A 174 17.65 -16.91 -4.45
CA THR A 174 16.77 -15.87 -5.01
C THR A 174 15.29 -16.25 -4.84
N LYS A 175 14.40 -15.24 -4.82
CA LYS A 175 12.93 -15.37 -4.91
C LYS A 175 12.56 -16.17 -6.15
N ALA A 176 13.17 -15.89 -7.30
CA ALA A 176 12.92 -16.63 -8.53
C ALA A 176 13.24 -18.13 -8.40
N GLY A 177 14.39 -18.47 -7.79
CA GLY A 177 14.76 -19.85 -7.51
C GLY A 177 13.79 -20.54 -6.56
N LEU A 178 13.29 -19.83 -5.55
CA LEU A 178 12.27 -20.36 -4.64
C LEU A 178 10.96 -20.68 -5.36
N TYR A 179 10.44 -19.75 -6.18
CA TYR A 179 9.23 -20.03 -6.95
C TYR A 179 9.43 -21.12 -8.01
N GLU A 180 10.63 -21.22 -8.58
CA GLU A 180 10.96 -22.34 -9.49
C GLU A 180 10.90 -23.69 -8.78
N GLN A 181 11.43 -23.78 -7.56
CA GLN A 181 11.28 -24.97 -6.71
C GLN A 181 9.82 -25.24 -6.35
N PHE A 182 9.04 -24.22 -5.95
CA PHE A 182 7.61 -24.39 -5.65
C PHE A 182 6.83 -24.94 -6.85
N VAL A 183 7.12 -24.45 -8.06
CA VAL A 183 6.47 -24.96 -9.28
C VAL A 183 6.89 -26.41 -9.56
N ALA A 184 8.16 -26.76 -9.38
CA ALA A 184 8.64 -28.13 -9.57
C ALA A 184 7.97 -29.11 -8.58
N ASP A 185 7.98 -28.77 -7.30
CA ASP A 185 7.39 -29.59 -6.23
C ASP A 185 5.88 -29.72 -6.37
N PHE A 186 5.20 -28.66 -6.82
CA PHE A 186 3.76 -28.71 -7.09
C PHE A 186 3.41 -29.82 -8.07
N TYR A 187 4.21 -30.02 -9.11
CA TYR A 187 3.99 -31.10 -10.07
C TYR A 187 4.31 -32.49 -9.49
N GLU A 188 5.33 -32.62 -8.65
CA GLU A 188 5.62 -33.91 -7.99
C GLU A 188 4.54 -34.26 -6.97
N TRP A 189 4.04 -33.28 -6.21
CA TRP A 189 2.91 -33.44 -5.30
C TRP A 189 1.63 -33.89 -6.04
N LYS A 190 1.32 -33.28 -7.18
CA LYS A 190 0.10 -33.60 -7.94
C LYS A 190 0.21 -34.87 -8.77
N LYS A 191 1.40 -35.45 -8.92
CA LYS A 191 1.71 -36.56 -9.84
C LYS A 191 0.82 -37.79 -9.63
N GLU A 192 0.51 -38.14 -8.39
CA GLU A 192 -0.32 -39.32 -8.08
C GLU A 192 -1.77 -39.18 -8.57
N ARG A 193 -2.30 -37.96 -8.60
CA ARG A 193 -3.70 -37.68 -9.00
C ARG A 193 -3.81 -37.18 -10.43
N PHE A 194 -2.81 -36.44 -10.89
CA PHE A 194 -2.78 -35.74 -12.16
C PHE A 194 -1.40 -35.96 -12.80
N ALA A 195 -1.22 -37.16 -13.35
CA ALA A 195 -0.01 -37.48 -14.10
C ALA A 195 0.15 -36.50 -15.28
N THR A 196 1.34 -35.92 -15.40
CA THR A 196 1.69 -34.96 -16.44
C THR A 196 3.02 -35.33 -17.07
N THR A 197 3.12 -35.19 -18.38
CA THR A 197 4.38 -35.36 -19.10
C THR A 197 5.24 -34.10 -19.01
N ARG A 198 6.55 -34.25 -19.20
CA ARG A 198 7.47 -33.09 -19.25
C ARG A 198 7.05 -32.07 -20.31
N GLU A 199 6.55 -32.54 -21.46
CA GLU A 199 6.10 -31.68 -22.54
C GLU A 199 4.82 -30.92 -22.20
N GLN A 200 3.85 -31.56 -21.54
CA GLN A 200 2.65 -30.89 -21.02
C GLN A 200 3.02 -29.79 -20.02
N ARG A 201 3.90 -30.09 -19.06
CA ARG A 201 4.38 -29.10 -18.07
C ARG A 201 5.07 -27.91 -18.75
N ARG A 202 5.88 -28.16 -19.78
CA ARG A 202 6.59 -27.12 -20.56
C ARG A 202 5.63 -26.24 -21.34
N ARG A 203 4.69 -26.84 -22.08
CA ARG A 203 3.65 -26.12 -22.85
C ARG A 203 2.79 -25.27 -21.91
N LEU A 204 2.33 -25.85 -20.80
CA LEU A 204 1.52 -25.16 -19.82
C LEU A 204 2.27 -23.99 -19.16
N LYS A 205 3.51 -24.20 -18.70
CA LYS A 205 4.34 -23.12 -18.10
C LYS A 205 4.51 -21.95 -19.09
N LYS A 206 4.76 -22.25 -20.36
CA LYS A 206 4.90 -21.22 -21.40
C LYS A 206 3.60 -20.43 -21.57
N ALA A 207 2.48 -21.12 -21.76
CA ALA A 207 1.19 -20.48 -22.01
C ALA A 207 0.68 -19.68 -20.80
N LEU A 208 0.82 -20.22 -19.57
CA LEU A 208 0.54 -19.49 -18.33
C LEU A 208 1.42 -18.25 -18.19
N GLY A 209 2.70 -18.34 -18.60
CA GLY A 209 3.62 -17.21 -18.55
C GLY A 209 3.26 -16.09 -19.52
N GLU A 210 2.93 -16.43 -20.76
CA GLU A 210 2.47 -15.47 -21.77
C GLU A 210 1.16 -14.79 -21.34
N MET A 211 0.18 -15.59 -20.88
CA MET A 211 -1.09 -15.09 -20.36
C MET A 211 -0.89 -14.19 -19.14
N ALA A 212 -0.10 -14.63 -18.15
CA ALA A 212 0.15 -13.86 -16.94
C ALA A 212 0.83 -12.52 -17.22
N ARG A 213 1.79 -12.50 -18.16
CA ARG A 213 2.48 -11.29 -18.61
C ARG A 213 1.49 -10.30 -19.23
N GLU A 214 0.63 -10.76 -20.12
CA GLU A 214 -0.33 -9.90 -20.82
C GLU A 214 -1.47 -9.43 -19.89
N ALA A 215 -1.87 -10.27 -18.93
CA ALA A 215 -2.90 -9.95 -17.94
C ALA A 215 -2.51 -8.77 -17.04
N ILE A 216 -1.21 -8.54 -16.80
CA ILE A 216 -0.76 -7.43 -15.95
C ILE A 216 -1.12 -6.07 -16.57
N ASP A 217 -1.09 -5.95 -17.91
CA ASP A 217 -1.40 -4.70 -18.61
C ASP A 217 -2.87 -4.60 -19.04
N LYS A 218 -3.50 -5.72 -19.41
CA LYS A 218 -4.77 -5.72 -20.17
C LYS A 218 -6.03 -5.96 -19.34
N GLU A 219 -5.93 -6.63 -18.19
CA GLU A 219 -7.12 -6.95 -17.42
C GLU A 219 -7.48 -5.78 -16.49
N ALA A 220 -8.73 -5.34 -16.60
CA ALA A 220 -9.25 -4.19 -15.86
C ALA A 220 -9.21 -4.41 -14.34
N MET A 221 -9.33 -5.66 -13.89
CA MET A 221 -9.18 -6.07 -12.51
C MET A 221 -7.97 -6.99 -12.36
N ARG A 222 -6.96 -6.51 -11.64
CA ARG A 222 -5.71 -7.25 -11.41
C ARG A 222 -6.02 -8.62 -10.78
N PHE A 223 -5.38 -9.67 -11.30
CA PHE A 223 -5.51 -11.08 -10.86
C PHE A 223 -6.83 -11.78 -11.18
N ARG A 224 -7.74 -11.13 -11.91
CA ARG A 224 -8.94 -11.73 -12.46
C ARG A 224 -8.81 -11.84 -13.96
N LEU A 225 -9.04 -13.04 -14.49
CA LEU A 225 -8.87 -13.37 -15.89
C LEU A 225 -10.24 -13.76 -16.44
N ARG A 226 -10.73 -13.01 -17.42
CA ARG A 226 -11.98 -13.37 -18.09
C ARG A 226 -11.79 -14.66 -18.89
N GLN A 227 -12.82 -15.50 -18.97
CA GLN A 227 -12.74 -16.75 -19.72
C GLN A 227 -12.24 -16.54 -21.15
N GLU A 228 -12.77 -15.52 -21.84
CA GLU A 228 -12.37 -15.17 -23.21
C GLU A 228 -10.86 -14.91 -23.30
N PHE A 229 -10.33 -14.13 -22.35
CA PHE A 229 -8.90 -13.86 -22.24
C PHE A 229 -8.09 -15.12 -21.91
N VAL A 230 -8.58 -16.01 -21.04
CA VAL A 230 -7.89 -17.29 -20.74
C VAL A 230 -7.84 -18.19 -21.98
N CYS A 231 -8.94 -18.30 -22.72
CA CYS A 231 -9.03 -19.11 -23.93
C CYS A 231 -8.05 -18.66 -25.02
N GLU A 232 -7.78 -17.36 -25.16
CA GLU A 232 -6.80 -16.82 -26.12
C GLU A 232 -5.39 -17.45 -25.97
N TYR A 233 -5.00 -17.83 -24.75
CA TYR A 233 -3.66 -18.36 -24.46
C TYR A 233 -3.66 -19.86 -24.16
N LEU A 234 -4.70 -20.38 -23.51
CA LEU A 234 -4.75 -21.77 -23.05
C LEU A 234 -5.61 -22.69 -23.92
N GLY A 235 -6.30 -22.15 -24.93
CA GLY A 235 -7.26 -22.86 -25.76
C GLY A 235 -8.61 -23.05 -25.08
N GLU A 236 -9.57 -23.64 -25.79
CA GLU A 236 -10.92 -23.87 -25.27
C GLU A 236 -10.91 -25.03 -24.26
N PRO A 237 -11.77 -25.01 -23.23
CA PRO A 237 -11.81 -26.07 -22.22
C PRO A 237 -12.26 -27.43 -22.79
N ASP A 238 -13.05 -27.41 -23.86
CA ASP A 238 -13.63 -28.60 -24.50
C ASP A 238 -12.64 -29.32 -25.45
N ASP A 239 -11.46 -28.74 -25.69
CA ASP A 239 -10.44 -29.35 -26.54
C ASP A 239 -9.74 -30.54 -25.86
N THR A 240 -9.52 -31.63 -26.61
CA THR A 240 -8.93 -32.89 -26.12
C THR A 240 -7.53 -32.75 -25.50
N ASP A 241 -6.78 -31.70 -25.86
CA ASP A 241 -5.42 -31.38 -25.37
C ASP A 241 -5.35 -29.96 -24.74
N SER A 242 -6.49 -29.48 -24.24
CA SER A 242 -6.63 -28.13 -23.67
C SER A 242 -5.66 -27.88 -22.51
N LEU A 243 -4.80 -26.86 -22.66
CA LEU A 243 -3.97 -26.38 -21.57
C LEU A 243 -4.81 -25.71 -20.48
N PHE A 244 -5.98 -25.20 -20.84
CA PHE A 244 -6.93 -24.61 -19.90
C PHE A 244 -7.46 -25.67 -18.94
N THR A 245 -8.01 -26.77 -19.47
CA THR A 245 -8.48 -27.89 -18.64
C THR A 245 -7.35 -28.48 -17.80
N LEU A 246 -6.13 -28.54 -18.33
CA LEU A 246 -4.97 -28.96 -17.56
C LEU A 246 -4.63 -27.98 -16.41
N ALA A 247 -4.68 -26.66 -16.65
CA ALA A 247 -4.44 -25.63 -15.64
C ALA A 247 -5.46 -25.72 -14.50
N LEU A 248 -6.74 -25.93 -14.82
CA LEU A 248 -7.83 -26.09 -13.84
C LEU A 248 -7.67 -27.39 -13.04
N ARG A 249 -7.40 -28.52 -13.71
CA ARG A 249 -7.24 -29.83 -13.04
C ARG A 249 -6.07 -29.84 -12.07
N LEU A 250 -4.96 -29.22 -12.45
CA LEU A 250 -3.80 -29.07 -11.59
C LEU A 250 -4.06 -28.09 -10.44
N GLY A 251 -4.92 -27.10 -10.68
CA GLY A 251 -5.25 -26.02 -9.73
C GLY A 251 -4.38 -24.78 -9.90
N TRP A 252 -3.64 -24.65 -11.01
CA TRP A 252 -2.91 -23.42 -11.33
C TRP A 252 -3.85 -22.24 -11.57
N LEU A 253 -4.98 -22.52 -12.22
CA LEU A 253 -6.11 -21.61 -12.34
C LEU A 253 -7.31 -22.17 -11.57
N ASN A 254 -8.10 -21.28 -11.00
CA ASN A 254 -9.32 -21.62 -10.29
C ASN A 254 -10.44 -20.69 -10.75
N LYS A 255 -11.66 -21.23 -10.92
CA LYS A 255 -12.84 -20.41 -11.16
C LYS A 255 -13.19 -19.66 -9.87
N VAL A 256 -13.12 -18.33 -9.93
CA VAL A 256 -13.36 -17.45 -8.77
C VAL A 256 -14.67 -16.67 -8.88
N GLY A 257 -15.35 -16.71 -10.04
CA GLY A 257 -16.64 -16.06 -10.19
C GLY A 257 -17.15 -16.04 -11.63
N VAL A 258 -18.03 -15.08 -11.91
CA VAL A 258 -18.60 -14.78 -13.22
C VAL A 258 -18.62 -13.27 -13.45
N GLU A 259 -18.64 -12.80 -14.70
CA GLU A 259 -18.66 -11.38 -15.05
C GLU A 259 -19.90 -10.64 -14.51
N ALA A 260 -19.72 -9.39 -14.06
CA ALA A 260 -20.77 -8.55 -13.52
C ALA A 260 -21.83 -8.19 -14.57
N ASP A 261 -21.38 -7.87 -15.78
CA ASP A 261 -22.24 -7.56 -16.92
C ASP A 261 -22.87 -8.81 -17.57
N ASN A 262 -22.31 -9.99 -17.27
CA ASN A 262 -22.76 -11.24 -17.85
C ASN A 262 -22.47 -12.43 -16.93
N LEU A 263 -23.45 -12.77 -16.09
CA LEU A 263 -23.37 -13.89 -15.13
C LEU A 263 -23.14 -15.27 -15.76
N ARG A 264 -23.11 -15.39 -17.09
CA ARG A 264 -22.77 -16.64 -17.79
C ARG A 264 -21.29 -16.76 -18.15
N ARG A 265 -20.52 -15.67 -18.09
CA ARG A 265 -19.10 -15.65 -18.43
C ARG A 265 -18.27 -15.88 -17.19
N GLU A 266 -17.43 -16.91 -17.22
CA GLU A 266 -16.65 -17.30 -16.05
C GLU A 266 -15.40 -16.42 -15.88
N VAL A 267 -14.96 -16.28 -14.62
CA VAL A 267 -13.74 -15.56 -14.28
C VAL A 267 -12.84 -16.43 -13.43
N TYR A 268 -11.55 -16.39 -13.76
CA TYR A 268 -10.53 -17.25 -13.21
C TYR A 268 -9.44 -16.42 -12.53
N ALA A 269 -8.71 -17.05 -11.62
CA ALA A 269 -7.52 -16.47 -11.01
C ALA A 269 -6.45 -17.55 -10.82
N PHE A 270 -5.19 -17.12 -10.75
CA PHE A 270 -4.12 -18.00 -10.30
C PHE A 270 -4.37 -18.46 -8.87
N PHE A 271 -3.91 -19.68 -8.53
CA PHE A 271 -3.94 -20.19 -7.15
C PHE A 271 -3.46 -19.19 -6.10
N HIS A 272 -2.43 -18.42 -6.46
CA HIS A 272 -2.08 -17.21 -5.76
C HIS A 272 -1.50 -16.18 -6.73
N PRO A 273 -1.82 -14.90 -6.58
CA PRO A 273 -1.27 -13.82 -7.42
C PRO A 273 0.25 -13.75 -7.55
N THR A 274 1.02 -14.18 -6.54
CA THR A 274 2.49 -14.22 -6.68
C THR A 274 2.96 -15.26 -7.69
N PHE A 275 2.17 -16.30 -7.96
CA PHE A 275 2.44 -17.22 -9.07
C PHE A 275 2.15 -16.57 -10.42
N GLN A 276 1.13 -15.71 -10.54
CA GLN A 276 0.94 -14.91 -11.75
C GLN A 276 2.19 -14.06 -12.04
N GLU A 277 2.72 -13.37 -11.03
CA GLU A 277 3.95 -12.57 -11.15
C GLU A 277 5.16 -13.44 -11.55
N TYR A 278 5.31 -14.62 -10.95
CA TYR A 278 6.36 -15.56 -11.31
C TYR A 278 6.24 -16.05 -12.76
N PHE A 279 5.04 -16.47 -13.18
CA PHE A 279 4.82 -16.96 -14.54
C PHE A 279 5.06 -15.84 -15.55
N ALA A 280 4.58 -14.62 -15.29
CA ALA A 280 4.84 -13.44 -16.10
C ALA A 280 6.36 -13.19 -16.24
N ALA A 281 7.09 -13.17 -15.13
CA ALA A 281 8.55 -13.00 -15.14
C ALA A 281 9.24 -14.12 -15.94
N SER A 282 8.78 -15.36 -15.81
CA SER A 282 9.39 -16.51 -16.49
C SER A 282 9.28 -16.46 -18.02
N ALA A 283 8.27 -15.74 -18.55
CA ALA A 283 8.00 -15.58 -19.98
C ALA A 283 8.72 -14.38 -20.62
N ILE A 284 9.35 -13.52 -19.82
CA ILE A 284 10.11 -12.38 -20.32
C ILE A 284 11.55 -12.82 -20.58
N ASN A 285 12.02 -12.68 -21.82
CA ASN A 285 13.37 -13.09 -22.22
C ASN A 285 14.36 -11.92 -22.27
N ASP A 286 13.87 -10.70 -22.43
CA ASP A 286 14.67 -9.50 -22.68
C ASP A 286 14.24 -8.38 -21.72
N TRP A 287 15.21 -7.72 -21.10
CA TRP A 287 14.97 -6.63 -20.16
C TRP A 287 14.37 -5.38 -20.83
N HIS A 288 14.52 -5.22 -22.16
CA HIS A 288 13.86 -4.15 -22.91
C HIS A 288 12.32 -4.18 -22.77
N TYR A 289 11.77 -5.34 -22.40
CA TYR A 289 10.36 -5.48 -22.03
C TYR A 289 9.98 -4.67 -20.77
N PHE A 290 10.92 -4.39 -19.86
CA PHE A 290 10.68 -3.50 -18.72
C PHE A 290 11.08 -2.06 -19.03
N LEU A 291 12.21 -1.87 -19.70
CA LEU A 291 12.79 -0.56 -19.98
C LEU A 291 13.37 -0.53 -21.39
N ASN A 292 12.73 0.18 -22.31
CA ASN A 292 13.31 0.56 -23.59
C ASN A 292 13.34 2.08 -23.66
N HIS A 293 14.41 2.67 -23.13
CA HIS A 293 14.52 4.12 -22.99
C HIS A 293 15.01 4.76 -24.28
N ILE A 294 14.24 5.73 -24.79
CA ILE A 294 14.61 6.57 -25.94
C ILE A 294 14.74 8.01 -25.42
N PRO A 295 15.94 8.46 -25.01
CA PRO A 295 16.14 9.76 -24.37
C PRO A 295 15.66 10.91 -25.26
N GLU A 296 15.80 10.81 -26.59
CA GLU A 296 15.42 11.85 -27.53
C GLU A 296 13.90 12.01 -27.68
N ASN A 297 13.15 10.95 -27.36
CA ASN A 297 11.71 10.89 -27.55
C ASN A 297 11.08 9.84 -26.61
N PRO A 298 10.91 10.16 -25.31
CA PRO A 298 10.36 9.21 -24.34
C PRO A 298 8.89 8.85 -24.61
N ILE A 299 8.19 9.62 -25.45
CA ILE A 299 6.80 9.32 -25.85
C ILE A 299 6.74 8.45 -27.12
N HIS A 300 7.89 8.04 -27.67
CA HIS A 300 7.94 7.20 -28.86
C HIS A 300 7.16 5.88 -28.65
N PRO A 301 6.43 5.37 -29.65
CA PRO A 301 5.66 4.13 -29.52
C PRO A 301 6.50 2.92 -29.08
N ASN A 302 7.75 2.83 -29.57
CA ASN A 302 8.67 1.76 -29.18
C ASN A 302 9.34 1.98 -27.81
N ALA A 303 9.27 3.18 -27.24
CA ALA A 303 9.81 3.41 -25.90
C ALA A 303 8.92 2.71 -24.86
N ASN A 304 9.51 2.24 -23.77
CA ASN A 304 8.78 1.51 -22.75
C ASN A 304 9.41 1.71 -21.38
N TYR A 305 8.56 1.86 -20.35
CA TYR A 305 8.96 2.31 -19.02
C TYR A 305 8.22 1.58 -17.91
N ARG A 306 7.79 0.34 -18.18
CA ARG A 306 7.15 -0.56 -17.21
C ARG A 306 7.91 -0.69 -15.90
N VAL A 307 9.24 -0.49 -15.94
CA VAL A 307 10.09 -0.45 -14.75
C VAL A 307 9.59 0.53 -13.66
N PHE A 308 8.93 1.63 -14.05
CA PHE A 308 8.36 2.62 -13.11
C PHE A 308 6.92 2.32 -12.71
N ASP A 309 6.22 1.47 -13.45
CA ASP A 309 4.83 1.11 -13.17
C ASP A 309 4.77 0.14 -11.98
N LEU A 310 4.01 0.49 -10.95
CA LEU A 310 3.94 -0.26 -9.68
C LEU A 310 3.60 -1.75 -9.89
N GLN A 311 2.76 -2.07 -10.87
CA GLN A 311 2.33 -3.43 -11.17
C GLN A 311 3.45 -4.34 -11.70
N TRP A 312 4.49 -3.77 -12.31
CA TRP A 312 5.59 -4.52 -12.93
C TRP A 312 6.81 -4.69 -12.00
N ARG A 313 6.86 -3.99 -10.86
CA ARG A 313 8.00 -4.02 -9.93
C ARG A 313 8.30 -5.44 -9.41
N ASP A 314 7.30 -6.14 -8.89
CA ASP A 314 7.49 -7.51 -8.39
C ASP A 314 7.93 -8.49 -9.49
N VAL A 315 7.44 -8.29 -10.72
CA VAL A 315 7.82 -9.09 -11.88
C VAL A 315 9.27 -8.83 -12.29
N LEU A 316 9.71 -7.57 -12.31
CA LEU A 316 11.11 -7.21 -12.55
C LEU A 316 12.03 -7.85 -11.50
N PHE A 317 11.66 -7.76 -10.22
CA PHE A 317 12.46 -8.33 -9.15
C PHE A 317 12.56 -9.85 -9.28
N ILE A 318 11.45 -10.55 -9.55
CA ILE A 318 11.52 -11.99 -9.83
C ILE A 318 12.35 -12.26 -11.09
N TRP A 319 12.20 -11.46 -12.15
CA TRP A 319 12.91 -11.64 -13.41
C TRP A 319 14.43 -11.58 -13.22
N ILE A 320 14.93 -10.59 -12.47
CA ILE A 320 16.36 -10.43 -12.17
C ILE A 320 16.93 -11.62 -11.38
N GLY A 321 16.11 -12.29 -10.57
CA GLY A 321 16.52 -13.45 -9.79
C GLY A 321 16.74 -14.73 -10.60
N PHE A 322 16.36 -14.78 -11.88
CA PHE A 322 16.61 -15.95 -12.74
C PHE A 322 18.07 -15.98 -13.22
N LEU A 323 18.77 -17.08 -12.95
CA LEU A 323 20.19 -17.26 -13.31
C LEU A 323 20.48 -17.13 -14.82
N LYS A 324 19.49 -17.38 -15.68
CA LYS A 324 19.60 -17.29 -17.14
C LYS A 324 19.64 -15.84 -17.67
N ASN A 325 19.21 -14.88 -16.87
CA ASN A 325 18.99 -13.50 -17.32
C ASN A 325 20.24 -12.65 -17.11
N ASN A 326 20.55 -11.79 -18.10
CA ASN A 326 21.59 -10.77 -17.94
C ASN A 326 21.01 -9.55 -17.21
N TYR A 327 21.05 -9.57 -15.88
CA TYR A 327 20.57 -8.45 -15.06
C TYR A 327 21.52 -7.24 -15.07
N ILE A 328 22.76 -7.35 -15.57
CA ILE A 328 23.73 -6.25 -15.53
C ILE A 328 23.25 -5.11 -16.42
N GLU A 329 22.80 -5.42 -17.63
CA GLU A 329 22.36 -4.42 -18.61
C GLU A 329 21.17 -3.61 -18.10
N VAL A 330 20.19 -4.24 -17.46
CA VAL A 330 19.03 -3.52 -16.91
C VAL A 330 19.40 -2.63 -15.73
N ILE A 331 20.33 -3.07 -14.86
CA ILE A 331 20.78 -2.26 -13.73
C ILE A 331 21.62 -1.08 -14.23
N ASP A 332 22.48 -1.30 -15.23
CA ASP A 332 23.25 -0.23 -15.87
C ASP A 332 22.32 0.78 -16.54
N ALA A 333 21.32 0.31 -17.30
CA ALA A 333 20.29 1.16 -17.91
C ALA A 333 19.47 1.95 -16.88
N LEU A 334 19.23 1.40 -15.69
CA LEU A 334 18.57 2.10 -14.58
C LEU A 334 19.48 3.17 -13.95
N VAL A 335 20.74 2.85 -13.69
CA VAL A 335 21.70 3.77 -13.07
C VAL A 335 22.12 4.89 -14.03
N SER A 336 22.11 4.62 -15.34
CA SER A 336 22.35 5.59 -16.42
C SER A 336 21.07 6.19 -16.99
N PHE A 337 19.90 5.91 -16.41
CA PHE A 337 18.64 6.45 -16.87
C PHE A 337 18.64 7.97 -16.72
N GLU A 338 18.31 8.68 -17.79
CA GLU A 338 18.16 10.13 -17.79
C GLU A 338 16.73 10.50 -18.20
N ASP A 339 16.00 11.16 -17.31
CA ASP A 339 14.68 11.64 -17.69
C ASP A 339 14.72 12.98 -18.46
N ARG A 340 13.62 13.31 -19.13
CA ARG A 340 13.43 14.61 -19.80
C ARG A 340 12.97 15.73 -18.88
N CYS A 341 12.94 15.48 -17.58
CA CYS A 341 12.49 16.43 -16.58
C CYS A 341 13.64 17.27 -16.01
N LYS A 342 14.85 17.13 -16.56
CA LYS A 342 16.04 17.91 -16.19
C LYS A 342 15.71 19.41 -16.15
N SER A 343 15.95 19.99 -14.97
CA SER A 343 15.72 21.40 -14.70
C SER A 343 16.99 22.21 -15.02
N TRP A 344 17.15 23.36 -14.36
CA TRP A 344 18.26 24.28 -14.56
C TRP A 344 19.66 23.72 -14.27
N ASN A 345 19.77 22.58 -13.60
CA ASN A 345 21.06 21.96 -13.27
C ASN A 345 21.15 20.56 -13.86
N ASN A 346 21.92 20.42 -14.94
CA ASN A 346 22.16 19.15 -15.61
C ASN A 346 22.89 18.11 -14.73
N ASN A 347 23.45 18.51 -13.59
CA ASN A 347 24.11 17.63 -12.64
C ASN A 347 23.17 17.12 -11.55
N LEU A 348 21.97 17.71 -11.38
CA LEU A 348 20.98 17.23 -10.42
C LEU A 348 20.13 16.15 -11.08
N LYS A 349 19.93 15.07 -10.34
CA LYS A 349 18.98 14.03 -10.71
C LYS A 349 17.55 14.55 -10.54
N THR A 350 16.67 14.13 -11.43
CA THR A 350 15.24 14.43 -11.43
C THR A 350 14.41 13.19 -11.13
N PHE A 351 13.09 13.34 -11.15
CA PHE A 351 12.14 12.43 -10.50
C PHE A 351 12.33 10.96 -10.89
N TYR A 352 12.38 10.63 -12.18
CA TYR A 352 12.47 9.24 -12.60
C TYR A 352 13.91 8.74 -12.60
N GLU A 353 14.90 9.64 -12.65
CA GLU A 353 16.30 9.30 -12.34
C GLU A 353 16.42 8.80 -10.89
N HIS A 354 15.86 9.52 -9.91
CA HIS A 354 15.82 9.07 -8.52
C HIS A 354 15.09 7.73 -8.34
N GLN A 355 13.94 7.56 -9.00
CA GLN A 355 13.23 6.28 -8.97
C GLN A 355 14.04 5.14 -9.58
N ALA A 356 14.76 5.39 -10.68
CA ALA A 356 15.58 4.37 -11.34
C ALA A 356 16.69 3.87 -10.42
N TYR A 357 17.33 4.77 -9.66
CA TYR A 357 18.31 4.40 -8.62
C TYR A 357 17.68 3.60 -7.48
N ILE A 358 16.49 3.98 -7.00
CA ILE A 358 15.75 3.23 -5.97
C ILE A 358 15.40 1.82 -6.47
N ILE A 359 14.94 1.69 -7.71
CA ILE A 359 14.64 0.39 -8.32
C ILE A 359 15.93 -0.43 -8.47
N ALA A 360 17.04 0.17 -8.92
CA ALA A 360 18.33 -0.50 -9.01
C ALA A 360 18.80 -1.04 -7.65
N LEU A 361 18.58 -0.29 -6.55
CA LEU A 361 18.84 -0.74 -5.19
C LEU A 361 18.02 -1.98 -4.82
N TYR A 362 16.72 -1.99 -5.14
CA TYR A 362 15.87 -3.17 -4.96
C TYR A 362 16.33 -4.37 -5.82
N CYS A 363 16.72 -4.14 -7.07
CA CYS A 363 17.27 -5.17 -7.94
C CYS A 363 18.53 -5.81 -7.33
N LEU A 364 19.41 -4.99 -6.73
CA LEU A 364 20.58 -5.48 -6.02
C LEU A 364 20.25 -6.25 -4.73
N MET A 365 19.06 -6.06 -4.13
CA MET A 365 18.63 -6.89 -2.99
C MET A 365 18.47 -8.35 -3.41
N GLU A 366 17.91 -8.56 -4.60
CA GLU A 366 17.52 -9.87 -5.11
C GLU A 366 18.72 -10.74 -5.54
N ILE A 367 19.85 -10.13 -5.89
CA ILE A 367 21.05 -10.83 -6.36
C ILE A 367 22.17 -10.83 -5.33
N SER A 368 22.97 -11.90 -5.31
CA SER A 368 24.20 -11.99 -4.52
C SER A 368 25.28 -11.10 -5.15
N ILE A 369 25.74 -10.09 -4.42
CA ILE A 369 26.76 -9.13 -4.88
C ILE A 369 28.13 -9.82 -4.87
N ASP A 370 28.67 -10.17 -6.03
CA ASP A 370 30.04 -10.65 -6.19
C ASP A 370 31.00 -9.53 -6.70
N LYS A 371 32.28 -9.83 -6.92
CA LYS A 371 33.32 -8.87 -7.32
C LYS A 371 33.01 -8.07 -8.60
N THR A 372 32.15 -8.60 -9.48
CA THR A 372 31.73 -7.97 -10.75
C THR A 372 30.96 -6.64 -10.54
N PHE A 373 30.44 -6.39 -9.34
CA PHE A 373 29.53 -5.27 -9.07
C PHE A 373 30.19 -4.05 -8.45
N LYS A 374 31.52 -4.00 -8.33
CA LYS A 374 32.19 -2.92 -7.60
C LYS A 374 31.88 -1.52 -8.16
N TYR A 375 31.77 -1.37 -9.48
CA TYR A 375 31.44 -0.10 -10.12
C TYR A 375 29.99 0.36 -9.84
N ILE A 376 29.00 -0.50 -10.08
CA ILE A 376 27.57 -0.21 -9.82
C ILE A 376 27.34 0.05 -8.33
N THR A 377 27.93 -0.78 -7.46
CA THR A 377 27.86 -0.61 -6.01
C THR A 377 28.45 0.74 -5.59
N LYS A 378 29.58 1.15 -6.19
CA LYS A 378 30.18 2.46 -5.96
C LYS A 378 29.28 3.59 -6.46
N GLN A 379 28.67 3.48 -7.64
CA GLN A 379 27.73 4.49 -8.18
C GLN A 379 26.52 4.69 -7.27
N LEU A 380 25.91 3.59 -6.82
CA LEU A 380 24.78 3.63 -5.89
C LEU A 380 25.20 4.18 -4.51
N ALA A 381 26.39 3.81 -4.03
CA ALA A 381 26.93 4.33 -2.79
C ALA A 381 27.22 5.85 -2.88
N ILE A 382 27.75 6.34 -4.01
CA ILE A 382 27.93 7.78 -4.28
C ILE A 382 26.57 8.48 -4.35
N TYR A 383 25.58 7.87 -4.99
CA TYR A 383 24.23 8.42 -5.03
C TYR A 383 23.62 8.57 -3.64
N ILE A 384 23.67 7.51 -2.82
CA ILE A 384 23.22 7.54 -1.42
C ILE A 384 24.02 8.58 -0.64
N TYR A 385 25.34 8.66 -0.85
CA TYR A 385 26.22 9.66 -0.23
C TYR A 385 25.78 11.09 -0.58
N ASN A 386 25.48 11.37 -1.85
CA ASN A 386 25.06 12.72 -2.26
C ASN A 386 23.68 13.07 -1.71
N VAL A 387 22.71 12.15 -1.78
CA VAL A 387 21.35 12.38 -1.26
C VAL A 387 21.37 12.57 0.26
N CYS A 388 22.23 11.85 0.99
CA CYS A 388 22.32 11.92 2.44
C CYS A 388 23.36 12.93 2.98
N GLY A 389 24.29 13.40 2.15
CA GLY A 389 25.55 14.00 2.60
C GLY A 389 25.94 15.33 1.96
N GLU A 390 25.14 15.92 1.07
CA GLU A 390 25.51 17.19 0.45
C GLU A 390 25.69 18.34 1.47
N LYS A 391 26.89 18.92 1.42
CA LYS A 391 27.45 19.84 2.42
C LYS A 391 27.22 21.32 2.09
N GLU A 392 26.82 21.68 0.87
CA GLU A 392 26.85 23.09 0.46
C GLU A 392 25.50 23.80 0.45
N ARG A 393 24.39 23.08 0.47
CA ARG A 393 23.08 23.68 0.63
C ARG A 393 22.21 22.64 1.33
N HIS A 394 21.39 23.10 2.28
CA HIS A 394 20.67 22.32 3.30
C HIS A 394 20.10 20.98 2.80
N ASN A 395 19.80 20.09 3.74
CA ASN A 395 19.13 18.80 3.59
C ASN A 395 17.75 18.90 2.88
N TYR A 396 17.72 19.33 1.61
CA TYR A 396 16.55 19.84 0.90
C TYR A 396 15.59 18.75 0.47
N TRP A 397 16.10 17.53 0.36
CA TRP A 397 15.39 16.36 -0.10
C TRP A 397 15.26 15.31 1.00
N SER A 398 14.97 15.75 2.23
CA SER A 398 14.74 14.84 3.36
C SER A 398 13.68 13.78 3.03
N PHE A 399 12.68 14.11 2.22
CA PHE A 399 11.71 13.14 1.71
C PHE A 399 12.35 12.05 0.82
N LEU A 400 13.31 12.39 -0.06
CA LEU A 400 14.07 11.38 -0.83
C LEU A 400 14.90 10.51 0.11
N SER A 401 15.49 11.10 1.15
CA SER A 401 16.24 10.34 2.15
C SER A 401 15.34 9.34 2.87
N ASN A 402 14.10 9.71 3.22
CA ASN A 402 13.12 8.80 3.84
C ASN A 402 12.76 7.62 2.94
N ASP A 403 12.50 7.87 1.65
CA ASP A 403 12.20 6.81 0.69
C ASP A 403 13.41 5.88 0.48
N ILE A 404 14.62 6.44 0.41
CA ILE A 404 15.86 5.67 0.35
C ILE A 404 16.11 4.90 1.67
N PHE A 405 15.75 5.46 2.83
CA PHE A 405 15.91 4.80 4.13
C PHE A 405 15.07 3.54 4.23
N LEU A 406 13.84 3.55 3.71
CA LEU A 406 13.02 2.34 3.65
C LEU A 406 13.69 1.23 2.83
N VAL A 407 14.32 1.59 1.70
CA VAL A 407 15.06 0.62 0.89
C VAL A 407 16.32 0.16 1.62
N LEU A 408 17.06 1.09 2.25
CA LEU A 408 18.29 0.81 3.01
C LEU A 408 18.04 -0.06 4.25
N GLU A 409 16.90 0.12 4.93
CA GLU A 409 16.47 -0.70 6.06
C GLU A 409 16.33 -2.17 5.63
N GLN A 410 15.68 -2.42 4.49
CA GLN A 410 15.55 -3.76 3.93
C GLN A 410 16.87 -4.29 3.36
N LEU A 411 17.77 -3.38 2.98
CA LEU A 411 19.03 -3.66 2.32
C LEU A 411 20.18 -4.06 3.24
N TYR A 412 19.96 -4.41 4.52
CA TYR A 412 21.01 -4.69 5.54
C TYR A 412 22.08 -5.71 5.07
N LYS A 413 22.97 -5.25 4.18
CA LYS A 413 24.00 -5.97 3.46
C LYS A 413 25.31 -5.31 3.86
N LYS A 414 26.19 -6.14 4.42
CA LYS A 414 27.55 -5.80 4.82
C LYS A 414 28.32 -5.09 3.70
N HIS A 415 28.03 -5.37 2.42
CA HIS A 415 28.79 -4.88 1.27
C HIS A 415 28.52 -3.42 0.84
N ILE A 416 27.26 -2.99 0.72
CA ILE A 416 26.93 -1.58 0.38
C ILE A 416 27.33 -0.67 1.55
N LEU A 417 27.05 -1.10 2.79
CA LEU A 417 27.50 -0.41 4.00
C LEU A 417 29.02 -0.31 4.06
N GLN A 418 29.75 -1.38 3.73
CA GLN A 418 31.21 -1.36 3.75
C GLN A 418 31.79 -0.45 2.67
N GLU A 419 31.21 -0.40 1.46
CA GLU A 419 31.63 0.59 0.45
C GLU A 419 31.26 2.03 0.83
N LEU A 420 30.10 2.25 1.46
CA LEU A 420 29.74 3.56 2.04
C LEU A 420 30.75 3.98 3.13
N PHE A 421 31.16 3.06 4.00
CA PHE A 421 32.19 3.30 5.01
C PHE A 421 33.57 3.53 4.38
N ASN A 422 33.93 2.80 3.32
CA ASN A 422 35.19 3.01 2.60
C ASN A 422 35.23 4.38 1.92
N LEU A 423 34.14 4.79 1.26
CA LEU A 423 34.00 6.13 0.66
C LEU A 423 34.14 7.21 1.74
N ALA A 424 33.40 7.09 2.85
CA ALA A 424 33.47 8.02 3.97
C ALA A 424 34.84 8.04 4.68
N ALA A 425 35.60 6.94 4.64
CA ALA A 425 36.95 6.85 5.20
C ALA A 425 38.05 7.36 4.24
N SER A 426 37.82 7.28 2.93
CA SER A 426 38.76 7.73 1.89
C SER A 426 38.80 9.26 1.73
N GLU A 427 37.72 9.96 2.07
CA GLU A 427 37.70 11.41 2.23
C GLU A 427 38.14 11.78 3.65
N ILE A 428 39.46 11.94 3.83
CA ILE A 428 40.12 12.28 5.10
C ILE A 428 39.40 13.46 5.79
N ASN A 429 38.91 13.23 7.02
CA ASN A 429 38.28 14.19 7.96
C ASN A 429 36.81 14.61 7.73
N ASN A 430 35.87 13.66 7.79
CA ASN A 430 34.47 14.02 8.04
C ASN A 430 33.79 13.18 9.13
N VAL A 431 34.25 13.36 10.39
CA VAL A 431 33.67 12.76 11.61
C VAL A 431 32.15 12.97 11.70
N LYS A 432 31.62 14.05 11.11
CA LYS A 432 30.20 14.38 11.03
C LYS A 432 29.42 13.49 10.05
N ILE A 433 30.02 13.07 8.93
CA ILE A 433 29.42 12.12 7.97
C ILE A 433 29.40 10.71 8.54
N ILE A 434 30.49 10.27 9.18
CA ILE A 434 30.47 9.00 9.91
C ILE A 434 29.39 9.04 11.00
N SER A 435 29.16 10.20 11.64
CA SER A 435 28.04 10.39 12.55
C SER A 435 26.67 10.33 11.87
N GLU A 436 26.47 10.90 10.68
CA GLU A 436 25.19 10.82 9.95
C GLU A 436 24.93 9.40 9.42
N LEU A 437 25.91 8.73 8.84
CA LEU A 437 25.80 7.30 8.47
C LEU A 437 25.52 6.43 9.71
N LYS A 438 26.14 6.74 10.87
CA LYS A 438 25.80 6.08 12.15
C LYS A 438 24.41 6.42 12.64
N LYS A 439 23.92 7.66 12.46
CA LYS A 439 22.54 8.06 12.77
C LYS A 439 21.55 7.35 11.86
N ILE A 440 21.85 7.20 10.57
CA ILE A 440 21.04 6.43 9.60
C ILE A 440 20.96 4.97 10.06
N VAL A 441 22.10 4.35 10.37
CA VAL A 441 22.13 2.97 10.91
C VAL A 441 21.38 2.88 12.24
N PHE A 442 21.49 3.89 13.12
CA PHE A 442 20.78 3.94 14.39
C PHE A 442 19.27 4.11 14.21
N VAL A 443 18.83 5.00 13.32
CA VAL A 443 17.41 5.25 12.99
C VAL A 443 16.79 4.01 12.36
N CYS A 444 17.46 3.35 11.40
CA CYS A 444 17.00 2.08 10.86
C CYS A 444 16.86 1.04 11.98
N LYS A 445 17.84 0.95 12.88
CA LYS A 445 17.81 0.00 14.02
C LYS A 445 16.69 0.33 15.03
N ASP A 446 16.43 1.61 15.28
CA ASP A 446 15.43 2.10 16.23
C ASP A 446 14.00 2.02 15.68
N ILE A 447 13.81 2.16 14.37
CA ILE A 447 12.53 1.90 13.67
C ILE A 447 12.23 0.39 13.66
N THR A 448 13.22 -0.45 13.36
CA THR A 448 13.09 -1.91 13.46
C THR A 448 12.72 -2.35 14.89
N LEU A 449 13.26 -1.68 15.92
CA LEU A 449 12.91 -1.90 17.32
C LEU A 449 11.50 -1.39 17.66
N ARG A 450 11.11 -0.18 17.23
CA ARG A 450 9.76 0.38 17.46
C ARG A 450 8.65 -0.43 16.80
N ASN A 451 8.90 -1.01 15.65
CA ASN A 451 7.96 -1.89 14.96
C ASN A 451 7.76 -3.24 15.68
N HIS A 452 8.58 -3.56 16.68
CA HIS A 452 8.42 -4.76 17.52
C HIS A 452 7.64 -4.51 18.81
N ASP A 453 7.49 -3.27 19.25
CA ASP A 453 6.89 -2.91 20.54
C ASP A 453 5.72 -1.91 20.38
N GLN A 454 4.58 -2.34 19.83
CA GLN A 454 3.33 -1.58 19.99
C GLN A 454 2.79 -1.79 21.42
N LEU A 455 2.83 -0.73 22.24
CA LEU A 455 2.31 -0.70 23.61
C LEU A 455 0.78 -0.97 23.64
N ILE A 456 0.36 -2.03 24.32
CA ILE A 456 -1.03 -2.25 24.72
C ILE A 456 -1.27 -1.48 26.02
N LEU A 457 -2.10 -0.43 25.98
CA LEU A 457 -2.45 0.38 27.16
C LEU A 457 -3.56 -0.27 27.98
N GLU A 458 -3.44 -0.26 29.31
CA GLU A 458 -4.47 -0.79 30.21
C GLU A 458 -5.58 0.25 30.46
N ARG A 459 -6.75 -0.20 30.91
CA ARG A 459 -7.92 0.67 31.18
C ARG A 459 -7.61 1.84 32.13
N GLN A 460 -6.73 1.63 33.10
CA GLN A 460 -6.35 2.66 34.06
C GLN A 460 -5.48 3.76 33.40
N ASP A 461 -4.67 3.40 32.42
CA ASP A 461 -3.86 4.36 31.66
C ASP A 461 -4.77 5.27 30.83
N ILE A 462 -5.80 4.71 30.19
CA ILE A 462 -6.82 5.47 29.45
C ILE A 462 -7.51 6.49 30.37
N LEU A 463 -7.92 6.09 31.58
CA LEU A 463 -8.55 7.01 32.54
C LEU A 463 -7.61 8.14 32.98
N ASN A 464 -6.33 7.83 33.19
CA ASN A 464 -5.31 8.82 33.55
C ASN A 464 -5.09 9.83 32.41
N ILE A 465 -5.04 9.34 31.16
CA ILE A 465 -4.88 10.19 29.97
C ILE A 465 -6.10 11.11 29.81
N VAL A 466 -7.33 10.58 29.94
CA VAL A 466 -8.56 11.39 29.88
C VAL A 466 -8.58 12.49 30.95
N ALA A 467 -8.12 12.18 32.17
CA ALA A 467 -8.03 13.16 33.25
C ALA A 467 -7.01 14.27 32.94
N GLU A 468 -5.86 13.93 32.34
CA GLU A 468 -4.86 14.93 31.96
C GLU A 468 -5.35 15.79 30.78
N ILE A 469 -6.10 15.23 29.82
CA ILE A 469 -6.76 15.99 28.74
C ILE A 469 -7.78 16.99 29.33
N ASP A 470 -8.67 16.55 30.23
CA ASP A 470 -9.66 17.43 30.89
C ASP A 470 -8.98 18.59 31.63
N LYS A 471 -7.91 18.27 32.37
CA LYS A 471 -7.08 19.27 33.04
C LYS A 471 -6.45 20.24 32.04
N LEU A 472 -5.82 19.76 30.98
CA LEU A 472 -5.20 20.61 29.95
C LEU A 472 -6.21 21.55 29.28
N ILE A 473 -7.43 21.06 29.03
CA ILE A 473 -8.53 21.85 28.46
C ILE A 473 -8.92 22.98 29.42
N ARG A 474 -9.12 22.66 30.71
CA ARG A 474 -9.68 23.58 31.71
C ARG A 474 -8.66 24.55 32.32
N THR A 475 -7.40 24.16 32.49
CA THR A 475 -6.43 24.94 33.27
C THR A 475 -5.38 25.66 32.44
N SER A 476 -5.22 25.33 31.15
CA SER A 476 -4.17 25.94 30.33
C SER A 476 -4.67 27.20 29.64
N GLU A 477 -3.82 28.21 29.50
CA GLU A 477 -4.10 29.36 28.64
C GLU A 477 -4.25 28.93 27.16
N ALA A 478 -4.84 29.79 26.32
CA ALA A 478 -5.00 29.49 24.90
C ALA A 478 -3.64 29.63 24.17
N GLY A 479 -3.22 28.60 23.42
CA GLY A 479 -1.99 28.63 22.60
C GLY A 479 -1.69 27.32 21.88
N GLU A 480 -0.89 27.37 20.81
CA GLU A 480 -0.50 26.20 19.97
C GLU A 480 0.12 25.06 20.79
N SER A 481 0.90 25.37 21.83
CA SER A 481 1.55 24.37 22.69
C SER A 481 0.57 23.48 23.44
N VAL A 482 -0.63 23.99 23.74
CA VAL A 482 -1.67 23.23 24.46
C VAL A 482 -2.39 22.28 23.50
N TYR A 483 -2.70 22.73 22.28
CA TYR A 483 -3.33 21.88 21.26
C TYR A 483 -2.43 20.71 20.88
N TYR A 484 -1.12 20.96 20.72
CA TYR A 484 -0.13 19.92 20.45
C TYR A 484 -0.03 18.90 21.60
N ARG A 485 -0.05 19.35 22.86
CA ARG A 485 -0.04 18.43 24.01
C ARG A 485 -1.30 17.59 24.08
N ILE A 486 -2.47 18.20 23.81
CA ILE A 486 -3.73 17.47 23.75
C ILE A 486 -3.69 16.42 22.63
N SER A 487 -3.17 16.75 21.43
CA SER A 487 -3.06 15.78 20.33
C SER A 487 -2.16 14.60 20.68
N GLN A 488 -1.02 14.83 21.36
CA GLN A 488 -0.14 13.76 21.83
C GLN A 488 -0.82 12.78 22.79
N TYR A 489 -1.67 13.28 23.71
CA TYR A 489 -2.43 12.42 24.62
C TYR A 489 -3.57 11.69 23.91
N ILE A 490 -4.19 12.37 22.95
CA ILE A 490 -5.26 11.81 22.12
C ILE A 490 -4.76 10.63 21.28
N GLU A 491 -3.57 10.73 20.69
CA GLU A 491 -2.96 9.64 19.89
C GLU A 491 -2.72 8.35 20.69
N LEU A 492 -2.69 8.44 22.03
CA LEU A 492 -2.54 7.28 22.92
C LEU A 492 -3.88 6.61 23.25
N ILE A 493 -5.02 7.16 22.83
CA ILE A 493 -6.33 6.59 23.10
C ILE A 493 -6.95 6.10 21.79
N GLU A 494 -7.63 4.95 21.85
CA GLU A 494 -8.42 4.43 20.73
C GLU A 494 -9.46 5.46 20.24
N LYS A 495 -9.66 5.51 18.92
CA LYS A 495 -10.70 6.34 18.29
C LYS A 495 -12.07 5.99 18.89
N ASN A 496 -12.98 6.97 18.92
CA ASN A 496 -14.33 6.81 19.49
C ASN A 496 -14.39 6.41 20.98
N ASN A 497 -13.37 6.76 21.78
CA ASN A 497 -13.41 6.50 23.21
C ASN A 497 -14.57 7.24 23.91
N LEU A 498 -15.60 6.49 24.29
CA LEU A 498 -16.83 7.04 24.87
C LEU A 498 -16.61 7.81 26.18
N ILE A 499 -15.60 7.44 26.98
CA ILE A 499 -15.30 8.12 28.24
C ILE A 499 -14.80 9.54 27.96
N LEU A 500 -13.86 9.68 27.03
CA LEU A 500 -13.35 10.98 26.60
C LEU A 500 -14.45 11.81 25.95
N ILE A 501 -15.19 11.24 24.99
CA ILE A 501 -16.21 11.96 24.22
C ILE A 501 -17.31 12.51 25.13
N ASN A 502 -17.84 11.69 26.04
CA ASN A 502 -18.86 12.15 27.00
C ASN A 502 -18.34 13.28 27.89
N LYS A 503 -17.07 13.22 28.29
CA LYS A 503 -16.43 14.28 29.07
C LYS A 503 -16.31 15.58 28.27
N LEU A 504 -15.96 15.49 26.98
CA LEU A 504 -15.87 16.65 26.09
C LEU A 504 -17.25 17.28 25.83
N ILE A 505 -18.29 16.47 25.62
CA ILE A 505 -19.68 16.96 25.47
C ILE A 505 -20.14 17.69 26.74
N LEU A 506 -19.82 17.17 27.92
CA LEU A 506 -20.10 17.85 29.19
C LEU A 506 -19.43 19.23 29.26
N ILE A 507 -18.18 19.36 28.79
CA ILE A 507 -17.48 20.66 28.73
C ILE A 507 -18.20 21.66 27.82
N LEU A 508 -18.80 21.20 26.70
CA LEU A 508 -19.57 22.06 25.79
C LEU A 508 -20.91 22.52 26.39
N ASN A 509 -21.59 21.63 27.13
CA ASN A 509 -22.87 21.93 27.77
C ASN A 509 -22.75 22.87 28.98
N GLU A 510 -21.56 22.92 29.60
CA GLU A 510 -21.25 23.85 30.68
C GLU A 510 -21.06 25.29 30.16
N ALA A 511 -21.30 26.29 31.03
CA ALA A 511 -21.05 27.70 30.77
C ALA A 511 -19.54 28.03 30.80
N ASN A 512 -18.78 27.45 29.88
CA ASN A 512 -17.34 27.63 29.75
C ASN A 512 -16.97 28.76 28.76
N PRO A 513 -15.87 29.49 29.00
CA PRO A 513 -15.34 30.46 28.04
C PRO A 513 -15.08 29.86 26.66
N ARG A 514 -15.21 30.69 25.61
CA ARG A 514 -14.97 30.34 24.20
C ARG A 514 -13.74 29.47 23.97
N HIS A 515 -12.59 29.83 24.56
CA HIS A 515 -11.32 29.13 24.33
C HIS A 515 -11.30 27.72 24.96
N ILE A 516 -12.05 27.47 26.03
CA ILE A 516 -12.21 26.14 26.63
C ILE A 516 -13.08 25.27 25.73
N LYS A 517 -14.23 25.81 25.30
CA LYS A 517 -15.12 25.10 24.37
C LYS A 517 -14.41 24.76 23.05
N LEU A 518 -13.60 25.66 22.51
CA LEU A 518 -12.85 25.42 21.26
C LEU A 518 -11.85 24.26 21.38
N LYS A 519 -11.18 24.09 22.53
CA LYS A 519 -10.31 22.94 22.78
C LYS A 519 -11.11 21.64 22.85
N ALA A 520 -12.29 21.67 23.48
CA ALA A 520 -13.17 20.51 23.53
C ALA A 520 -13.69 20.13 22.13
N ILE A 521 -14.09 21.12 21.30
CA ILE A 521 -14.47 20.93 19.90
C ILE A 521 -13.36 20.26 19.10
N ARG A 522 -12.12 20.76 19.17
CA ARG A 522 -11.01 20.14 18.44
C ARG A 522 -10.74 18.71 18.90
N ALA A 523 -10.84 18.43 20.20
CA ALA A 523 -10.67 17.09 20.75
C ALA A 523 -11.80 16.12 20.36
N LEU A 524 -13.01 16.63 20.07
CA LEU A 524 -14.16 15.82 19.62
C LEU A 524 -13.98 15.24 18.22
N SER A 525 -12.97 15.65 17.46
CA SER A 525 -12.62 15.04 16.16
C SER A 525 -12.30 13.53 16.24
N LEU A 526 -12.10 12.98 17.45
CA LEU A 526 -11.94 11.54 17.69
C LEU A 526 -13.25 10.75 17.66
N ALA A 527 -14.40 11.42 17.74
CA ALA A 527 -15.68 10.72 17.67
C ALA A 527 -15.82 10.04 16.32
N ALA A 528 -16.38 8.83 16.32
CA ALA A 528 -16.77 8.17 15.07
C ALA A 528 -18.07 8.79 14.53
N ASP A 529 -18.34 8.56 13.25
CA ASP A 529 -19.52 9.08 12.57
C ASP A 529 -20.83 8.49 13.10
N GLU A 530 -20.80 7.33 13.78
CA GLU A 530 -21.97 6.78 14.47
C GLU A 530 -22.25 7.46 15.82
N ASN A 531 -21.34 8.31 16.31
CA ASN A 531 -21.52 9.01 17.59
C ASN A 531 -22.45 10.22 17.42
N LEU A 532 -23.75 9.94 17.37
CA LEU A 532 -24.80 10.94 17.17
C LEU A 532 -24.80 12.03 18.25
N ASP A 533 -24.38 11.71 19.48
CA ASP A 533 -24.30 12.67 20.59
C ASP A 533 -23.22 13.72 20.33
N ALA A 534 -22.02 13.28 19.88
CA ALA A 534 -20.95 14.20 19.50
C ALA A 534 -21.35 15.06 18.29
N ILE A 535 -21.96 14.46 17.27
CA ILE A 535 -22.45 15.19 16.08
C ILE A 535 -23.50 16.24 16.49
N THR A 536 -24.45 15.87 17.35
CA THR A 536 -25.50 16.78 17.83
C THR A 536 -24.90 17.94 18.63
N ALA A 537 -23.95 17.67 19.53
CA ALA A 537 -23.27 18.70 20.29
C ALA A 537 -22.49 19.68 19.39
N ILE A 538 -21.80 19.16 18.36
CA ILE A 538 -21.09 19.98 17.39
C ILE A 538 -22.05 20.82 16.54
N ASN A 539 -23.17 20.26 16.07
CA ASN A 539 -24.18 21.00 15.31
C ASN A 539 -24.79 22.16 16.13
N GLN A 540 -25.06 21.93 17.42
CA GLN A 540 -25.53 22.99 18.32
C GLN A 540 -24.50 24.13 18.46
N GLU A 541 -23.20 23.79 18.52
CA GLU A 541 -22.13 24.80 18.55
C GLU A 541 -21.96 25.52 17.19
N ILE A 542 -22.30 24.88 16.06
CA ILE A 542 -22.35 25.54 14.74
C ILE A 542 -23.47 26.59 14.71
N GLU A 543 -24.68 26.23 15.11
CA GLU A 543 -25.84 27.14 15.13
C GLU A 543 -25.62 28.34 16.05
N ASN A 544 -24.92 28.15 17.17
CA ASN A 544 -24.66 29.17 18.19
C ASN A 544 -23.24 29.77 18.09
N SER A 545 -22.57 29.64 16.95
CA SER A 545 -21.19 30.08 16.79
C SER A 545 -21.05 31.60 17.00
N PRO A 546 -20.17 32.07 17.92
CA PRO A 546 -20.02 33.48 18.25
C PRO A 546 -19.21 34.29 17.22
N ASP A 547 -18.36 33.62 16.44
CA ASP A 547 -17.49 34.24 15.44
C ASP A 547 -17.04 33.24 14.38
N ILE A 548 -16.46 33.76 13.30
CA ILE A 548 -16.04 32.96 12.14
C ILE A 548 -14.95 31.94 12.46
N ILE A 549 -14.03 32.23 13.39
CA ILE A 549 -12.95 31.31 13.76
C ILE A 549 -13.53 30.11 14.51
N TYR A 550 -14.50 30.37 15.39
CA TYR A 550 -15.21 29.33 16.09
C TYR A 550 -16.00 28.46 15.12
N LEU A 551 -16.82 29.07 14.26
CA LEU A 551 -17.60 28.38 13.24
C LEU A 551 -16.73 27.51 12.34
N PHE A 552 -15.57 28.02 11.92
CA PHE A 552 -14.59 27.29 11.11
C PHE A 552 -14.14 25.99 11.76
N TYR A 553 -13.63 26.06 12.99
CA TYR A 553 -13.12 24.87 13.69
C TYR A 553 -14.24 23.89 14.06
N THR A 554 -15.43 24.37 14.42
CA THR A 554 -16.58 23.51 14.68
C THR A 554 -17.03 22.78 13.41
N THR A 555 -17.02 23.46 12.25
CA THR A 555 -17.34 22.85 10.95
C THR A 555 -16.29 21.82 10.53
N ILE A 556 -15.00 22.11 10.72
CA ILE A 556 -13.92 21.15 10.44
C ILE A 556 -14.04 19.92 11.33
N THR A 557 -14.27 20.10 12.63
CA THR A 557 -14.49 18.97 13.54
C THR A 557 -15.64 18.11 13.05
N LEU A 558 -16.75 18.70 12.59
CA LEU A 558 -17.87 17.94 12.05
C LEU A 558 -17.49 17.11 10.82
N ILE A 559 -16.69 17.68 9.91
CA ILE A 559 -16.15 16.96 8.74
C ILE A 559 -15.23 15.81 9.18
N GLN A 560 -14.40 16.02 10.22
CA GLN A 560 -13.50 14.99 10.74
C GLN A 560 -14.25 13.83 11.40
N ILE A 561 -15.36 14.13 12.09
CA ILE A 561 -16.24 13.11 12.67
C ILE A 561 -16.95 12.34 11.56
N ASN A 562 -17.48 13.03 10.55
CA ASN A 562 -18.24 12.40 9.46
C ASN A 562 -17.87 13.00 8.10
N LEU A 563 -16.99 12.29 7.38
CA LEU A 563 -16.51 12.64 6.04
C LEU A 563 -17.59 12.48 4.94
N SER A 564 -18.72 11.83 5.24
CA SER A 564 -19.90 11.81 4.37
C SER A 564 -20.81 13.02 4.54
N ASN A 565 -20.54 13.94 5.49
CA ASN A 565 -21.42 15.08 5.76
C ASN A 565 -21.27 16.19 4.71
N THR A 566 -21.96 16.04 3.59
CA THR A 566 -21.95 17.00 2.47
C THR A 566 -22.37 18.42 2.87
N GLU A 567 -23.24 18.58 3.87
CA GLU A 567 -23.68 19.91 4.33
C GLU A 567 -22.56 20.64 5.08
N ALA A 568 -21.78 19.93 5.90
CA ALA A 568 -20.60 20.48 6.55
C ALA A 568 -19.53 20.89 5.52
N PHE A 569 -19.29 20.06 4.50
CA PHE A 569 -18.42 20.41 3.38
C PHE A 569 -18.88 21.66 2.61
N LEU A 570 -20.17 21.75 2.27
CA LEU A 570 -20.72 22.92 1.60
C LEU A 570 -20.66 24.18 2.48
N SER A 571 -20.86 24.03 3.79
CA SER A 571 -20.74 25.13 4.75
C SER A 571 -19.29 25.63 4.83
N LEU A 572 -18.31 24.72 4.94
CA LEU A 572 -16.90 25.07 4.91
C LEU A 572 -16.51 25.75 3.58
N TYR A 573 -17.01 25.27 2.45
CA TYR A 573 -16.75 25.86 1.13
C TYR A 573 -17.31 27.29 1.03
N LYS A 574 -18.52 27.54 1.56
CA LYS A 574 -19.12 28.89 1.63
C LYS A 574 -18.36 29.83 2.57
N LEU A 575 -17.72 29.31 3.62
CA LEU A 575 -16.89 30.09 4.53
C LEU A 575 -15.55 30.49 3.90
N LEU A 576 -15.03 29.68 2.97
CA LEU A 576 -13.71 29.85 2.36
C LEU A 576 -13.37 31.30 1.99
N PRO A 577 -14.21 32.08 1.26
CA PRO A 577 -13.86 33.44 0.85
C PRO A 577 -13.74 34.45 2.01
N GLN A 578 -14.31 34.12 3.18
CA GLN A 578 -14.36 34.99 4.37
C GLN A 578 -13.20 34.70 5.34
N LEU A 579 -12.54 33.56 5.18
CA LEU A 579 -11.46 33.10 6.06
C LEU A 579 -10.15 33.84 5.77
N HIS A 580 -9.33 33.99 6.82
CA HIS A 580 -7.95 34.40 6.63
C HIS A 580 -7.19 33.35 5.82
N ILE A 581 -6.20 33.74 5.00
CA ILE A 581 -5.51 32.84 4.06
C ILE A 581 -4.98 31.55 4.69
N TYR A 582 -4.47 31.59 5.94
CA TYR A 582 -4.04 30.39 6.66
C TYR A 582 -5.18 29.41 6.97
N MET A 583 -6.36 29.93 7.31
CA MET A 583 -7.57 29.13 7.53
C MET A 583 -8.18 28.67 6.21
N GLN A 584 -8.04 29.44 5.13
CA GLN A 584 -8.41 28.98 3.78
C GLN A 584 -7.60 27.74 3.38
N MET A 585 -6.29 27.72 3.67
CA MET A 585 -5.45 26.56 3.37
C MET A 585 -5.84 25.33 4.18
N GLU A 586 -6.04 25.50 5.50
CA GLU A 586 -6.54 24.42 6.35
C GLU A 586 -7.93 23.95 5.87
N ALA A 587 -8.84 24.85 5.48
CA ALA A 587 -10.12 24.49 4.88
C ALA A 587 -9.95 23.62 3.63
N CYS A 588 -9.02 23.99 2.74
CA CYS A 588 -8.76 23.26 1.50
C CYS A 588 -8.27 21.83 1.76
N GLU A 589 -7.44 21.60 2.79
CA GLU A 589 -6.99 20.25 3.19
C GLU A 589 -8.15 19.32 3.57
N PHE A 590 -9.24 19.88 4.10
CA PHE A 590 -10.46 19.12 4.36
C PHE A 590 -11.33 19.02 3.10
N LEU A 591 -11.66 20.13 2.46
CA LEU A 591 -12.60 20.21 1.33
C LEU A 591 -12.22 19.30 0.15
N ILE A 592 -10.92 19.13 -0.11
CA ILE A 592 -10.42 18.30 -1.20
C ILE A 592 -10.74 16.80 -1.02
N LYS A 593 -11.11 16.36 0.19
CA LYS A 593 -11.57 15.00 0.48
C LYS A 593 -12.98 14.71 -0.06
N ASN A 594 -13.75 15.73 -0.44
CA ASN A 594 -15.10 15.58 -0.97
C ASN A 594 -15.11 15.51 -2.50
N LYS A 595 -15.61 14.39 -3.05
CA LYS A 595 -15.69 14.14 -4.50
C LYS A 595 -16.48 15.19 -5.30
N GLY A 596 -17.46 15.87 -4.69
CA GLY A 596 -18.28 16.88 -5.39
C GLY A 596 -17.61 18.24 -5.52
N ILE A 597 -16.55 18.51 -4.75
CA ILE A 597 -15.90 19.83 -4.65
C ILE A 597 -14.42 19.77 -5.10
N VAL A 598 -13.82 18.57 -5.10
CA VAL A 598 -12.39 18.34 -5.37
C VAL A 598 -11.91 18.97 -6.68
N ASP A 599 -12.68 18.86 -7.76
CA ASP A 599 -12.30 19.30 -9.11
C ASP A 599 -12.06 20.81 -9.20
N TYR A 600 -12.96 21.62 -8.63
CA TYR A 600 -12.85 23.08 -8.63
C TYR A 600 -11.72 23.54 -7.71
N LEU A 601 -11.67 22.97 -6.51
CA LEU A 601 -10.69 23.34 -5.51
C LEU A 601 -9.25 23.00 -5.95
N PHE A 602 -9.09 21.91 -6.70
CA PHE A 602 -7.79 21.51 -7.22
C PHE A 602 -7.22 22.51 -8.23
N ILE A 603 -8.08 23.01 -9.14
CA ILE A 603 -7.68 24.07 -10.08
C ILE A 603 -7.31 25.33 -9.30
N ASP A 604 -8.14 25.74 -8.33
CA ASP A 604 -7.88 26.93 -7.51
C ASP A 604 -6.56 26.82 -6.72
N LEU A 605 -6.25 25.65 -6.17
CA LEU A 605 -4.98 25.39 -5.45
C LEU A 605 -3.77 25.45 -6.39
N ILE A 606 -3.87 24.90 -7.60
CA ILE A 606 -2.81 25.04 -8.61
C ILE A 606 -2.61 26.51 -8.97
N GLU A 607 -3.69 27.25 -9.22
CA GLU A 607 -3.60 28.67 -9.57
C GLU A 607 -3.01 29.50 -8.43
N LEU A 608 -3.35 29.17 -7.17
CA LEU A 608 -2.78 29.81 -5.99
C LEU A 608 -1.28 29.55 -5.90
N ILE A 609 -0.84 28.31 -6.14
CA ILE A 609 0.59 27.93 -6.18
C ILE A 609 1.32 28.70 -7.28
N GLU A 610 0.69 28.98 -8.43
CA GLU A 610 1.30 29.78 -9.50
C GLU A 610 1.42 31.28 -9.13
N LYS A 611 0.38 31.87 -8.54
CA LYS A 611 0.22 33.32 -8.46
C LYS A 611 0.55 33.92 -7.09
N HIS A 612 0.55 33.14 -6.01
CA HIS A 612 0.61 33.70 -4.66
C HIS A 612 2.04 34.10 -4.23
N PRO A 613 2.26 35.30 -3.66
CA PRO A 613 3.60 35.79 -3.29
C PRO A 613 4.11 35.30 -1.93
N ASN A 614 3.25 34.70 -1.09
CA ASN A 614 3.61 34.24 0.26
C ASN A 614 4.01 32.75 0.27
N ASP A 615 5.24 32.46 0.71
CA ASP A 615 5.82 31.12 0.74
C ASP A 615 5.07 30.14 1.66
N GLU A 616 4.51 30.59 2.80
CA GLU A 616 3.77 29.71 3.72
C GLU A 616 2.43 29.26 3.12
N VAL A 617 1.76 30.16 2.39
CA VAL A 617 0.49 29.85 1.70
C VAL A 617 0.75 28.84 0.60
N TYR A 618 1.85 29.03 -0.13
CA TYR A 618 2.31 28.11 -1.16
C TYR A 618 2.63 26.72 -0.59
N TYR A 619 3.40 26.66 0.50
CA TYR A 619 3.77 25.42 1.18
C TYR A 619 2.53 24.61 1.59
N ARG A 620 1.55 25.27 2.23
CA ARG A 620 0.30 24.61 2.64
C ARG A 620 -0.53 24.13 1.45
N ALA A 621 -0.62 24.91 0.38
CA ALA A 621 -1.28 24.47 -0.85
C ALA A 621 -0.60 23.20 -1.42
N CYS A 622 0.73 23.15 -1.43
CA CYS A 622 1.47 21.96 -1.84
C CYS A 622 1.18 20.75 -0.93
N GLN A 623 1.14 20.93 0.40
CA GLN A 623 0.81 19.85 1.34
C GLN A 623 -0.64 19.36 1.17
N ALA A 624 -1.59 20.27 0.96
CA ALA A 624 -2.99 19.92 0.71
C ALA A 624 -3.12 19.04 -0.55
N LEU A 625 -2.43 19.40 -1.63
CA LEU A 625 -2.41 18.59 -2.86
C LEU A 625 -1.71 17.25 -2.63
N LYS A 626 -0.54 17.25 -1.96
CA LYS A 626 0.26 16.05 -1.66
C LYS A 626 -0.55 15.01 -0.87
N ASN A 627 -1.23 15.44 0.19
CA ASN A 627 -1.98 14.55 1.08
C ASN A 627 -3.20 13.92 0.40
N ASN A 628 -3.59 14.41 -0.78
CA ASN A 628 -4.79 13.98 -1.51
C ASN A 628 -4.47 13.48 -2.92
N VAL A 629 -3.20 13.16 -3.23
CA VAL A 629 -2.77 12.65 -4.54
C VAL A 629 -3.55 11.40 -4.98
N ASN A 630 -3.95 10.53 -4.04
CA ASN A 630 -4.66 9.29 -4.34
C ASN A 630 -6.14 9.51 -4.73
N VAL A 631 -6.68 10.71 -4.55
CA VAL A 631 -8.09 11.05 -4.86
C VAL A 631 -8.23 11.59 -6.28
N LEU A 632 -7.11 11.91 -6.94
CA LEU A 632 -7.13 12.71 -8.15
C LEU A 632 -7.24 11.85 -9.40
N HIS A 633 -8.21 12.22 -10.24
CA HIS A 633 -8.26 11.75 -11.62
C HIS A 633 -6.95 12.08 -12.34
N ILE A 634 -6.44 11.18 -13.17
CA ILE A 634 -5.13 11.30 -13.81
C ILE A 634 -4.96 12.63 -14.58
N GLY A 635 -6.05 13.15 -15.17
CA GLY A 635 -6.05 14.44 -15.86
C GLY A 635 -5.62 15.63 -14.99
N TYR A 636 -5.99 15.64 -13.71
CA TYR A 636 -5.59 16.67 -12.75
C TYR A 636 -4.10 16.59 -12.42
N SER A 637 -3.58 15.37 -12.25
CA SER A 637 -2.14 15.14 -12.10
C SER A 637 -1.36 15.69 -13.29
N LEU A 638 -1.84 15.48 -14.52
CA LEU A 638 -1.19 16.01 -15.73
C LEU A 638 -1.24 17.55 -15.78
N LEU A 639 -2.38 18.16 -15.44
CA LEU A 639 -2.49 19.61 -15.35
C LEU A 639 -1.48 20.19 -14.34
N LEU A 640 -1.44 19.63 -13.13
CA LEU A 640 -0.50 20.01 -12.09
C LEU A 640 0.96 19.93 -12.58
N ILE A 641 1.34 18.82 -13.21
CA ILE A 641 2.70 18.63 -13.73
C ILE A 641 3.06 19.73 -14.75
N SER A 642 2.19 19.98 -15.73
CA SER A 642 2.40 21.02 -16.76
C SER A 642 2.54 22.43 -16.20
N LYS A 643 1.93 22.68 -15.04
CA LYS A 643 1.90 23.99 -14.38
C LYS A 643 3.12 24.19 -13.48
N LEU A 644 3.38 23.22 -12.60
CA LEU A 644 4.41 23.30 -11.58
C LEU A 644 5.83 23.21 -12.12
N LYS A 645 6.04 22.63 -13.32
CA LYS A 645 7.36 22.64 -13.98
C LYS A 645 7.95 24.05 -14.10
N ASN A 646 7.11 25.08 -14.25
CA ASN A 646 7.54 26.47 -14.38
C ASN A 646 8.11 27.04 -13.07
N CYS A 647 7.83 26.41 -11.93
CA CYS A 647 8.45 26.74 -10.65
C CYS A 647 9.86 26.12 -10.51
N LEU A 648 10.27 25.21 -11.39
CA LEU A 648 11.55 24.52 -11.34
C LEU A 648 12.62 25.14 -12.25
N THR A 649 12.81 26.47 -12.12
CA THR A 649 13.80 27.24 -12.90
C THR A 649 14.98 27.72 -12.05
N ASP A 650 16.10 28.06 -12.70
CA ASP A 650 17.29 28.62 -12.03
C ASP A 650 16.96 29.87 -11.22
N LYS A 651 16.08 30.72 -11.79
CA LYS A 651 15.64 31.95 -11.16
C LYS A 651 14.90 31.66 -9.85
N VAL A 652 13.96 30.73 -9.86
CA VAL A 652 13.19 30.36 -8.66
C VAL A 652 14.10 29.67 -7.66
N TYR A 653 14.98 28.76 -8.08
CA TYR A 653 15.93 28.11 -7.19
C TYR A 653 16.86 29.11 -6.47
N LYS A 654 17.37 30.13 -7.18
CA LYS A 654 18.28 31.13 -6.60
C LYS A 654 17.58 32.15 -5.71
N HIS A 655 16.35 32.54 -6.03
CA HIS A 655 15.69 33.68 -5.37
C HIS A 655 14.54 33.27 -4.45
N ASN A 656 13.89 32.14 -4.72
CA ASN A 656 12.70 31.62 -4.02
C ASN A 656 12.86 30.12 -3.74
N PHE A 657 13.90 29.77 -3.00
CA PHE A 657 14.33 28.38 -2.83
C PHE A 657 13.24 27.47 -2.22
N PHE A 658 12.52 27.92 -1.18
CA PHE A 658 11.47 27.12 -0.54
C PHE A 658 10.35 26.76 -1.52
N ARG A 659 9.97 27.73 -2.36
CA ARG A 659 9.02 27.52 -3.45
C ARG A 659 9.47 26.42 -4.41
N TYR A 660 10.74 26.45 -4.81
CA TYR A 660 11.33 25.41 -5.66
C TYR A 660 11.26 24.03 -4.96
N ARG A 661 11.69 23.96 -3.69
CA ARG A 661 11.71 22.73 -2.90
C ARG A 661 10.33 22.08 -2.81
N ASP A 662 9.32 22.85 -2.40
CA ASP A 662 7.98 22.32 -2.13
C ASP A 662 7.27 21.90 -3.44
N CYS A 663 7.51 22.61 -4.55
CA CYS A 663 7.04 22.19 -5.87
C CYS A 663 7.68 20.86 -6.30
N TYR A 664 8.98 20.74 -6.10
CA TYR A 664 9.70 19.53 -6.46
C TYR A 664 9.23 18.36 -5.60
N GLU A 665 9.04 18.53 -4.30
CA GLU A 665 8.51 17.49 -3.41
C GLU A 665 7.14 16.99 -3.87
N LEU A 666 6.25 17.92 -4.25
CA LEU A 666 4.94 17.57 -4.77
C LEU A 666 5.05 16.77 -6.07
N LEU A 667 5.86 17.25 -7.03
CA LEU A 667 6.11 16.56 -8.30
C LEU A 667 6.78 15.19 -8.11
N TRP A 668 7.67 15.05 -7.12
CA TRP A 668 8.25 13.77 -6.73
C TRP A 668 7.15 12.79 -6.32
N TYR A 669 6.23 13.20 -5.45
CA TYR A 669 5.13 12.33 -5.01
C TYR A 669 4.23 11.90 -6.18
N PHE A 670 3.88 12.83 -7.09
CA PHE A 670 3.12 12.49 -8.30
C PHE A 670 3.88 11.56 -9.25
N SER A 671 5.20 11.73 -9.39
CA SER A 671 6.02 10.87 -10.25
C SER A 671 5.97 9.39 -9.83
N GLN A 672 5.73 9.11 -8.55
CA GLN A 672 5.63 7.72 -8.04
C GLN A 672 4.31 7.04 -8.41
N LYS A 673 3.32 7.80 -8.87
CA LYS A 673 1.95 7.33 -9.16
C LYS A 673 1.59 7.42 -10.64
N VAL A 674 2.23 8.33 -11.38
CA VAL A 674 1.94 8.56 -12.80
C VAL A 674 2.93 7.77 -13.67
N PRO A 675 2.47 7.04 -14.71
CA PRO A 675 3.36 6.42 -15.69
C PRO A 675 4.31 7.45 -16.34
N TYR A 676 5.58 7.09 -16.50
CA TYR A 676 6.61 8.03 -16.99
C TYR A 676 6.25 8.72 -18.31
N LYS A 677 5.64 8.00 -19.26
CA LYS A 677 5.20 8.59 -20.54
C LYS A 677 4.21 9.74 -20.34
N LEU A 678 3.17 9.51 -19.53
CA LEU A 678 2.15 10.51 -19.24
C LEU A 678 2.75 11.70 -18.49
N PHE A 679 3.64 11.45 -17.53
CA PHE A 679 4.37 12.51 -16.85
C PHE A 679 5.18 13.34 -17.84
N CYS A 680 5.93 12.72 -18.75
CA CYS A 680 6.68 13.42 -19.80
C CYS A 680 5.78 14.20 -20.75
N GLU A 681 4.64 13.65 -21.17
CA GLU A 681 3.69 14.36 -22.02
C GLU A 681 3.17 15.63 -21.35
N ALA A 682 2.82 15.56 -20.06
CA ALA A 682 2.42 16.71 -19.28
C ALA A 682 3.57 17.71 -19.07
N TRP A 683 4.78 17.20 -18.84
CA TRP A 683 5.98 18.02 -18.64
C TRP A 683 6.39 18.78 -19.91
N LEU A 684 6.25 18.16 -21.09
CA LEU A 684 6.68 18.74 -22.36
C LEU A 684 5.64 19.68 -23.00
N LYS A 685 4.37 19.58 -22.61
CA LYS A 685 3.32 20.56 -22.92
C LYS A 685 3.50 21.81 -22.08
#